data_AF-A0A7C3JVM0-F1
#
_entry.id   AF-A0A7C3JVM0-F1
#
_cell.length_a   1.000
_cell.length_b   1.000
_cell.length_c   1.000
_cell.angle_alpha   90.00
_cell.angle_beta   90.00
_cell.angle_gamma   90.00
#
_symmetry.space_group_name_H-M   'P 1'
#
loop_
_entity.id
_entity.type
_entity.pdbx_description
1 polymer ?
#
loop_
_entity_poly.entity_id
_entity_poly.type
_entity_poly.pdbx_seq_one_letter_code
_entity_poly.pdbx_strand_id
1 'polypeptide(L)'
;MLCIRTWGGRSMRIQSFAFSAALLAALLSSVGAQASSDDLPIIEHERRQDQESRLQSFGSDLLGDQIDPATGALTFEQTDVVLPGNSHLEVAVRRRRSQGYYYRHDVQAEFGDWTLLAPRINVISGPTAWTGARCSASQDVTLPPHVAGQSGSPQIYYNRDYSEGVVLDVPGAGSQQILWPYAGLSIPQFPVGTAHVTVENWRFLCNVTANDGGEGFTGIAPNGDTYRFDRLITRPYKSLGTVGGATELARNRNYLAATLVTDVNGNTVSYTYDSFGRLTQISANDEINSIERRVITISYQGASQLVHQVTANGRTWTYTYAASTWNGIDELDEENPAQSAQLATVTLPNSTAWTFQLDGMEGEPNGGLLCHQLGSTLTVTHPNGAMGTFQTFHKRHRQSLNLLTPYSKLCPGTPDETVPLGQPVPVYTGAAFKSLSVISKTITAPGASPATWTYGYENDAGNPINNVPPGPACVSGEPCNTNWTTVQEPNGRHLTYYHYWTAEWGVECTQSSCPNTILPPGSPLGGKLARLEVREGGPTGTLLEKTDYQYFLEGSGPEAFGKTFARTGFVAFTMTNPTRTDVVTINRNGDTFTTDNNFNTTFSSSSYSWGFPTNVTETSSTAPSLSRTTDTVYTHNTTKWVLGLPSTLTKNSKLFDSYTYDSLGRVDTHSKFGALAESFSYSAAAGQLGTVATYTDGHSPPHTWTLSEWKRGKPERIVRPGGLGTFTREVNEDGWVTKETDYRGMVFNFGYDTATGWLTLVDRPAPFNDTTISYSNLSTGIVATSTRGTKIITATHDGYLRPTHVKTEATDGSAVTNYVKTSYDGLGRTTFQSWPSTSASPVMASTRPMTRCRGR
;
A
#
# COMPACT_ATOMS: atom_id res chain seq x y z
N MET A 1 16.47 -38.29 -35.67
CA MET A 1 16.19 -38.30 -37.13
C MET A 1 15.70 -36.91 -37.50
N LEU A 2 16.40 -36.24 -38.42
CA LEU A 2 16.21 -34.85 -38.81
C LEU A 2 14.87 -34.62 -39.53
N CYS A 3 14.13 -33.56 -39.16
CA CYS A 3 13.50 -32.69 -40.14
C CYS A 3 13.39 -31.28 -39.58
N ILE A 4 14.17 -30.36 -40.17
CA ILE A 4 14.13 -28.92 -39.95
C ILE A 4 13.13 -28.33 -40.96
N ARG A 5 12.19 -27.50 -40.50
CA ARG A 5 11.83 -26.26 -41.21
C ARG A 5 11.22 -25.24 -40.25
N THR A 6 11.85 -24.08 -40.30
CA THR A 6 11.68 -22.83 -39.56
C THR A 6 10.36 -22.12 -39.85
N TRP A 7 9.70 -21.58 -38.82
CA TRP A 7 9.06 -20.24 -38.86
C TRP A 7 9.27 -19.57 -37.50
N GLY A 8 9.87 -18.38 -37.54
CA GLY A 8 10.36 -17.65 -36.37
C GLY A 8 9.23 -16.99 -35.59
N GLY A 9 9.21 -17.24 -34.29
CA GLY A 9 8.53 -16.43 -33.29
C GLY A 9 9.47 -16.27 -32.11
N ARG A 10 10.24 -15.18 -32.09
CA ARG A 10 11.04 -14.82 -30.92
C ARG A 10 10.09 -14.28 -29.86
N SER A 11 9.83 -15.09 -28.84
CA SER A 11 9.33 -14.65 -27.54
C SER A 11 10.33 -13.65 -26.96
N MET A 12 10.00 -12.36 -26.93
CA MET A 12 10.88 -11.32 -26.39
C MET A 12 10.26 -10.65 -25.18
N ARG A 13 11.11 -10.49 -24.17
CA ARG A 13 10.76 -10.15 -22.79
C ARG A 13 10.13 -8.79 -22.67
N ILE A 14 9.21 -8.69 -21.71
CA ILE A 14 8.48 -7.47 -21.41
C ILE A 14 9.41 -6.51 -20.64
N GLN A 15 9.94 -5.46 -21.29
CA GLN A 15 10.53 -4.28 -20.62
C GLN A 15 9.70 -3.04 -20.95
N SER A 16 8.87 -2.61 -20.00
CA SER A 16 8.07 -1.39 -20.09
C SER A 16 8.89 -0.21 -19.59
N PHE A 17 9.25 0.70 -20.50
CA PHE A 17 9.90 1.96 -20.20
C PHE A 17 8.94 2.93 -19.50
N ALA A 18 9.13 3.07 -18.18
CA ALA A 18 8.67 4.20 -17.39
C ALA A 18 9.91 4.81 -16.72
N PHE A 19 10.47 5.84 -17.35
CA PHE A 19 11.49 6.68 -16.73
C PHE A 19 10.82 7.52 -15.63
N SER A 20 11.52 7.67 -14.49
CA SER A 20 11.10 8.37 -13.27
C SER A 20 10.23 7.57 -12.27
N ALA A 21 10.66 6.34 -11.94
CA ALA A 21 10.46 5.69 -10.63
C ALA A 21 11.36 4.44 -10.41
N ALA A 22 12.32 4.19 -11.30
CA ALA A 22 13.02 2.91 -11.39
C ALA A 22 14.52 3.03 -11.05
N LEU A 23 14.84 3.41 -9.81
CA LEU A 23 16.18 3.19 -9.27
C LEU A 23 16.22 2.37 -7.97
N LEU A 24 15.06 1.90 -7.48
CA LEU A 24 15.00 1.00 -6.31
C LEU A 24 14.40 -0.40 -6.60
N ALA A 25 13.86 -0.65 -7.79
CA ALA A 25 13.16 -1.91 -8.12
C ALA A 25 13.86 -2.81 -9.16
N ALA A 26 15.12 -2.53 -9.51
CA ALA A 26 15.89 -3.32 -10.49
C ALA A 26 16.87 -4.34 -9.87
N LEU A 27 16.61 -4.80 -8.63
CA LEU A 27 17.57 -5.66 -7.90
C LEU A 27 17.32 -7.17 -7.96
N LEU A 28 16.26 -7.68 -8.61
CA LEU A 28 15.98 -9.13 -8.61
C LEU A 28 15.52 -9.65 -9.98
N SER A 29 16.45 -9.83 -10.93
CA SER A 29 16.54 -11.00 -11.83
C SER A 29 17.45 -10.79 -13.05
N SER A 30 18.61 -11.45 -13.09
CA SER A 30 19.22 -11.87 -14.36
C SER A 30 20.31 -12.92 -14.15
N VAL A 31 20.07 -14.12 -14.68
CA VAL A 31 21.13 -15.00 -15.19
C VAL A 31 20.76 -15.29 -16.65
N GLY A 32 21.72 -15.07 -17.54
CA GLY A 32 21.61 -15.29 -18.98
C GLY A 32 22.62 -14.41 -19.72
N ALA A 33 23.67 -15.03 -20.25
CA ALA A 33 24.87 -14.39 -20.79
C ALA A 33 24.67 -13.62 -22.12
N GLN A 34 25.47 -12.55 -22.24
CA GLN A 34 26.08 -11.90 -23.42
C GLN A 34 25.25 -11.63 -24.69
N ALA A 35 24.90 -10.36 -24.87
CA ALA A 35 25.31 -9.51 -26.00
C ALA A 35 25.20 -8.05 -25.51
N SER A 36 26.22 -7.20 -25.69
CA SER A 36 26.10 -5.76 -25.41
C SER A 36 25.24 -5.15 -26.52
N SER A 37 23.94 -4.99 -26.27
CA SER A 37 23.18 -3.96 -26.97
C SER A 37 23.63 -2.62 -26.38
N ASP A 38 24.04 -1.70 -27.26
CA ASP A 38 23.92 -0.29 -26.94
C ASP A 38 22.44 -0.06 -26.62
N ASP A 39 22.10 0.03 -25.33
CA ASP A 39 20.76 0.37 -24.88
C ASP A 39 20.55 1.85 -25.18
N LEU A 40 20.32 2.17 -26.45
CA LEU A 40 19.73 3.43 -26.86
C LEU A 40 18.40 3.57 -26.10
N PRO A 41 18.00 4.78 -25.65
CA PRO A 41 16.64 5.03 -25.24
C PRO A 41 15.74 4.92 -26.49
N ILE A 42 15.39 3.69 -26.86
CA ILE A 42 14.45 3.40 -27.94
C ILE A 42 13.06 3.66 -27.39
N ILE A 43 12.41 4.68 -27.96
CA ILE A 43 10.98 4.86 -27.77
C ILE A 43 10.30 3.76 -28.55
N GLU A 44 9.76 2.79 -27.82
CA GLU A 44 9.08 1.61 -28.34
C GLU A 44 7.73 2.00 -28.98
N HIS A 45 7.79 2.59 -30.19
CA HIS A 45 6.60 2.96 -30.96
C HIS A 45 5.72 1.75 -31.27
N GLU A 46 6.31 0.56 -31.45
CA GLU A 46 5.61 -0.69 -31.75
C GLU A 46 4.77 -1.19 -30.56
N ARG A 47 5.26 -1.08 -29.31
CA ARG A 47 4.47 -1.38 -28.10
C ARG A 47 3.27 -0.48 -27.91
N ARG A 48 3.40 0.80 -28.28
CA ARG A 48 2.27 1.75 -28.23
C ARG A 48 1.23 1.48 -29.33
N GLN A 49 1.51 0.56 -30.25
CA GLN A 49 0.63 0.17 -31.35
C GLN A 49 -0.07 -1.17 -31.12
N ASP A 50 0.44 -2.03 -30.23
CA ASP A 50 -0.14 -3.33 -29.94
C ASP A 50 -1.34 -3.20 -28.99
N GLN A 51 -2.54 -3.55 -29.46
CA GLN A 51 -3.81 -3.29 -28.78
C GLN A 51 -4.33 -4.43 -27.92
N GLU A 52 -3.86 -5.66 -28.14
CA GLU A 52 -4.36 -6.85 -27.43
C GLU A 52 -4.02 -6.82 -25.91
N SER A 53 -3.25 -5.83 -25.45
CA SER A 53 -2.73 -5.69 -24.09
C SER A 53 -2.94 -4.31 -23.42
N ARG A 54 -3.73 -3.40 -24.00
CA ARG A 54 -3.74 -1.97 -23.56
C ARG A 54 -4.70 -1.62 -22.44
N LEU A 55 -5.82 -2.34 -22.31
CA LEU A 55 -6.59 -2.28 -21.07
C LEU A 55 -5.88 -3.19 -20.08
N GLN A 56 -5.32 -2.60 -19.04
CA GLN A 56 -4.72 -3.36 -17.96
C GLN A 56 -5.83 -4.17 -17.29
N SER A 57 -5.68 -5.49 -17.27
CA SER A 57 -6.60 -6.37 -16.57
C SER A 57 -6.55 -6.07 -15.08
N PHE A 58 -7.71 -5.94 -14.46
CA PHE A 58 -7.81 -5.81 -13.02
C PHE A 58 -7.61 -7.16 -12.31
N GLY A 59 -7.03 -7.10 -11.11
CA GLY A 59 -6.87 -8.24 -10.21
C GLY A 59 -8.09 -8.46 -9.32
N SER A 60 -7.96 -9.35 -8.33
CA SER A 60 -8.98 -9.60 -7.30
C SER A 60 -9.18 -8.42 -6.34
N ASP A 61 -8.29 -7.43 -6.38
CA ASP A 61 -8.26 -6.19 -5.59
C ASP A 61 -8.88 -4.99 -6.31
N LEU A 62 -9.56 -5.20 -7.45
CA LEU A 62 -10.11 -4.14 -8.31
C LEU A 62 -11.04 -3.14 -7.58
N LEU A 63 -11.63 -3.55 -6.45
CA LEU A 63 -12.55 -2.75 -5.65
C LEU A 63 -11.82 -1.86 -4.63
N GLY A 64 -10.50 -1.98 -4.52
CA GLY A 64 -9.68 -1.32 -3.51
C GLY A 64 -9.73 -2.00 -2.14
N ASP A 65 -10.28 -3.22 -2.05
CA ASP A 65 -10.42 -3.93 -0.78
C ASP A 65 -9.12 -4.57 -0.29
N GLN A 66 -8.90 -4.49 1.01
CA GLN A 66 -7.79 -5.06 1.75
C GLN A 66 -8.37 -5.80 2.96
N ILE A 67 -8.07 -7.09 3.04
CA ILE A 67 -8.50 -7.95 4.15
C ILE A 67 -7.26 -8.31 4.95
N ASP A 68 -7.20 -7.90 6.21
CA ASP A 68 -6.13 -8.27 7.11
C ASP A 68 -6.13 -9.80 7.32
N PRO A 69 -5.06 -10.52 6.91
CA PRO A 69 -4.99 -11.96 7.07
C PRO A 69 -5.02 -12.42 8.54
N ALA A 70 -4.61 -11.58 9.50
CA ALA A 70 -4.58 -11.97 10.92
C ALA A 70 -5.95 -11.84 11.59
N THR A 71 -6.77 -10.85 11.19
CA THR A 71 -7.99 -10.45 11.91
C THR A 71 -9.25 -10.44 11.05
N GLY A 72 -9.12 -10.59 9.74
CA GLY A 72 -10.21 -10.42 8.79
C GLY A 72 -10.77 -9.01 8.69
N ALA A 73 -10.14 -8.01 9.31
CA ALA A 73 -10.57 -6.63 9.23
C ALA A 73 -10.56 -6.16 7.77
N LEU A 74 -11.65 -5.50 7.37
CA LEU A 74 -11.84 -4.99 6.02
C LEU A 74 -11.50 -3.50 5.95
N THR A 75 -10.66 -3.13 4.99
CA THR A 75 -10.41 -1.76 4.58
C THR A 75 -10.62 -1.62 3.08
N PHE A 76 -11.17 -0.51 2.63
CA PHE A 76 -11.17 -0.10 1.24
C PHE A 76 -10.30 1.14 1.10
N GLU A 77 -9.40 1.15 0.11
CA GLU A 77 -8.66 2.34 -0.31
C GLU A 77 -8.84 2.55 -1.82
N GLN A 78 -9.23 3.74 -2.22
CA GLN A 78 -9.42 4.10 -3.62
C GLN A 78 -8.67 5.38 -3.97
N THR A 79 -8.07 5.39 -5.17
CA THR A 79 -7.47 6.59 -5.76
C THR A 79 -8.43 7.14 -6.79
N ASP A 80 -8.96 8.34 -6.55
CA ASP A 80 -9.94 8.97 -7.44
C ASP A 80 -9.23 9.81 -8.51
N VAL A 81 -8.21 10.57 -8.10
CA VAL A 81 -7.44 11.48 -8.97
C VAL A 81 -5.95 11.31 -8.71
N VAL A 82 -5.17 11.25 -9.77
CA VAL A 82 -3.70 11.35 -9.72
C VAL A 82 -3.21 12.16 -10.91
N LEU A 83 -2.32 13.14 -10.65
CA LEU A 83 -1.68 13.95 -11.68
C LEU A 83 -0.18 13.63 -11.74
N PRO A 84 0.34 13.05 -12.84
CA PRO A 84 1.77 12.78 -12.99
C PRO A 84 2.58 14.08 -13.02
N GLY A 85 3.79 14.12 -12.48
CA GLY A 85 4.62 15.33 -12.39
C GLY A 85 6.07 15.11 -12.77
N ASN A 86 6.83 16.21 -12.84
CA ASN A 86 8.28 16.17 -13.07
C ASN A 86 9.05 15.76 -11.82
N SER A 87 8.45 15.94 -10.64
CA SER A 87 8.93 15.41 -9.37
C SER A 87 8.20 14.12 -8.98
N HIS A 88 8.82 13.31 -8.11
CA HIS A 88 8.17 12.12 -7.55
C HIS A 88 7.11 12.44 -6.50
N LEU A 89 6.99 13.70 -6.08
CA LEU A 89 5.98 14.11 -5.10
C LEU A 89 4.58 13.90 -5.68
N GLU A 90 3.75 13.16 -4.93
CA GLU A 90 2.42 12.80 -5.36
C GLU A 90 1.46 14.00 -5.30
N VAL A 91 0.63 14.15 -6.33
CA VAL A 91 -0.53 15.04 -6.35
C VAL A 91 -1.73 14.16 -6.68
N ALA A 92 -2.44 13.72 -5.64
CA ALA A 92 -3.53 12.77 -5.75
C ALA A 92 -4.62 13.01 -4.70
N VAL A 93 -5.83 12.55 -5.01
CA VAL A 93 -6.93 12.40 -4.03
C VAL A 93 -7.18 10.92 -3.86
N ARG A 94 -6.97 10.46 -2.63
CA ARG A 94 -7.20 9.09 -2.19
C ARG A 94 -8.16 9.11 -1.02
N ARG A 95 -8.92 8.02 -0.87
CA ARG A 95 -9.88 7.87 0.21
C ARG A 95 -9.84 6.47 0.81
N ARG A 96 -10.06 6.38 2.12
CA ARG A 96 -10.02 5.13 2.88
C ARG A 96 -11.26 4.96 3.76
N ARG A 97 -11.87 3.78 3.68
CA ARG A 97 -12.88 3.27 4.62
C ARG A 97 -12.27 2.10 5.37
N SER A 98 -12.21 2.17 6.68
CA SER A 98 -11.87 1.02 7.53
C SER A 98 -13.00 0.78 8.53
N GLN A 99 -12.95 -0.29 9.30
CA GLN A 99 -13.86 -0.48 10.44
C GLN A 99 -13.36 0.29 11.68
N GLY A 100 -14.28 0.62 12.60
CA GLY A 100 -13.99 1.24 13.89
C GLY A 100 -14.58 2.65 14.07
N TYR A 101 -14.43 3.21 15.27
CA TYR A 101 -15.16 4.39 15.75
C TYR A 101 -15.20 5.58 14.80
N TYR A 102 -14.13 5.81 14.04
CA TYR A 102 -14.04 6.97 13.13
C TYR A 102 -15.08 6.94 12.00
N TYR A 103 -15.69 5.78 11.78
CA TYR A 103 -16.63 5.55 10.70
C TYR A 103 -17.96 5.00 11.23
N ARG A 104 -18.31 5.37 12.47
CA ARG A 104 -19.63 5.13 13.07
C ARG A 104 -20.65 6.15 12.60
N HIS A 105 -21.91 5.84 12.88
CA HIS A 105 -23.08 6.64 12.50
C HIS A 105 -23.16 8.03 13.17
N ASP A 106 -22.39 8.27 14.24
CA ASP A 106 -22.32 9.54 14.97
C ASP A 106 -21.14 10.43 14.53
N VAL A 107 -20.26 9.93 13.65
CA VAL A 107 -19.03 10.63 13.21
C VAL A 107 -19.07 10.89 11.70
N GLN A 108 -18.78 12.13 11.28
CA GLN A 108 -18.62 12.48 9.86
C GLN A 108 -17.16 12.63 9.47
N ALA A 109 -16.69 11.76 8.58
CA ALA A 109 -15.45 11.92 7.84
C ALA A 109 -15.62 12.84 6.62
N GLU A 110 -14.53 13.15 5.93
CA GLU A 110 -14.52 14.10 4.80
C GLU A 110 -15.39 13.62 3.62
N PHE A 111 -15.54 12.31 3.46
CA PHE A 111 -16.40 11.70 2.47
C PHE A 111 -17.52 10.91 3.16
N GLY A 112 -18.13 11.44 4.21
CA GLY A 112 -19.19 10.75 4.94
C GLY A 112 -18.61 9.69 5.86
N ASP A 113 -18.61 8.44 5.43
CA ASP A 113 -17.96 7.32 6.11
C ASP A 113 -16.55 7.02 5.57
N TRP A 114 -15.99 7.85 4.68
CA TRP A 114 -14.62 7.67 4.15
C TRP A 114 -13.71 8.84 4.56
N THR A 115 -12.45 8.53 4.88
CA THR A 115 -11.42 9.54 5.14
C THR A 115 -10.74 9.98 3.87
N LEU A 116 -10.47 11.27 3.74
CA LEU A 116 -9.50 11.76 2.75
C LEU A 116 -8.08 11.44 3.25
N LEU A 117 -7.26 10.83 2.39
CA LEU A 117 -5.87 10.51 2.70
C LEU A 117 -4.95 11.65 2.27
N ALA A 118 -4.39 12.36 3.25
CA ALA A 118 -3.34 13.36 3.09
C ALA A 118 -2.31 13.20 4.23
N PRO A 119 -1.04 13.59 4.01
CA PRO A 119 0.00 13.48 5.04
C PRO A 119 -0.43 14.20 6.33
N ARG A 120 -0.46 13.47 7.45
CA ARG A 120 -0.83 14.03 8.76
C ARG A 120 -0.17 13.28 9.90
N ILE A 121 0.02 13.98 11.01
CA ILE A 121 0.26 13.38 12.32
C ILE A 121 -1.07 13.37 13.07
N ASN A 122 -1.40 12.27 13.75
CA ASN A 122 -2.64 12.15 14.50
C ASN A 122 -2.45 11.56 15.89
N VAL A 123 -3.30 11.98 16.83
CA VAL A 123 -3.26 11.57 18.23
C VAL A 123 -4.65 11.65 18.84
N ILE A 124 -4.99 10.67 19.70
CA ILE A 124 -6.17 10.76 20.58
C ILE A 124 -5.72 11.37 21.90
N SER A 125 -6.41 12.38 22.40
CA SER A 125 -6.06 13.09 23.62
C SER A 125 -7.28 13.28 24.53
N GLY A 126 -7.04 13.61 25.80
CA GLY A 126 -8.06 14.23 26.64
C GLY A 126 -8.43 15.64 26.14
N PRO A 127 -9.44 16.30 26.74
CA PRO A 127 -10.07 17.50 26.20
C PRO A 127 -9.15 18.72 26.20
N THR A 128 -8.22 18.80 27.15
CA THR A 128 -7.25 19.90 27.31
C THR A 128 -5.81 19.44 27.13
N ALA A 129 -5.60 18.25 26.55
CA ALA A 129 -4.28 17.67 26.31
C ALA A 129 -3.79 17.98 24.89
N TRP A 130 -2.50 17.75 24.66
CA TRP A 130 -1.83 17.93 23.36
C TRP A 130 -1.88 19.39 22.87
N THR A 131 -1.45 20.34 23.71
CA THR A 131 -1.44 21.78 23.40
C THR A 131 -0.06 22.40 23.59
N GLY A 132 0.24 23.52 22.91
CA GLY A 132 1.50 24.24 23.12
C GLY A 132 2.73 23.45 22.65
N ALA A 133 3.60 23.06 23.57
CA ALA A 133 4.88 22.37 23.32
C ALA A 133 4.72 20.87 22.98
N ARG A 134 3.93 20.58 21.94
CA ARG A 134 3.51 19.22 21.58
C ARG A 134 4.62 18.32 21.05
N CYS A 135 5.65 18.93 20.48
CA CYS A 135 6.76 18.22 19.87
C CYS A 135 7.94 18.12 20.85
N SER A 136 8.32 19.24 21.47
CA SER A 136 9.53 19.31 22.29
C SER A 136 9.34 18.83 23.73
N ALA A 137 8.13 18.90 24.29
CA ALA A 137 7.87 18.42 25.64
C ALA A 137 7.77 16.89 25.71
N SER A 138 7.96 16.35 26.92
CA SER A 138 7.79 14.92 27.14
C SER A 138 6.34 14.49 26.93
N GLN A 139 6.15 13.21 26.60
CA GLN A 139 4.81 12.63 26.42
C GLN A 139 3.92 12.82 27.65
N ASP A 140 4.45 12.70 28.86
CA ASP A 140 3.64 12.87 30.09
C ASP A 140 3.15 14.31 30.30
N VAL A 141 3.81 15.28 29.67
CA VAL A 141 3.38 16.69 29.67
C VAL A 141 2.33 16.93 28.59
N THR A 142 2.52 16.36 27.40
CA THR A 142 1.60 16.56 26.28
C THR A 142 0.35 15.70 26.38
N LEU A 143 0.41 14.56 27.05
CA LEU A 143 -0.69 13.63 27.34
C LEU A 143 -0.69 13.32 28.85
N PRO A 144 -1.13 14.26 29.71
CA PRO A 144 -1.10 14.07 31.16
C PRO A 144 -2.14 13.04 31.65
N PRO A 145 -1.92 12.37 32.78
CA PRO A 145 -2.95 11.59 33.45
C PRO A 145 -4.17 12.47 33.78
N HIS A 146 -5.38 11.92 33.63
CA HIS A 146 -6.64 12.60 33.91
C HIS A 146 -7.29 12.02 35.16
N VAL A 147 -7.66 12.87 36.12
CA VAL A 147 -8.36 12.44 37.34
C VAL A 147 -9.86 12.69 37.17
N ALA A 148 -10.68 11.64 37.32
CA ALA A 148 -12.14 11.69 37.26
C ALA A 148 -12.77 11.17 38.56
N GLY A 149 -13.89 11.75 39.00
CA GLY A 149 -14.67 11.26 40.15
C GLY A 149 -14.99 12.32 41.22
N GLN A 150 -15.87 11.98 42.17
CA GLN A 150 -16.22 12.83 43.31
C GLN A 150 -15.22 12.71 44.47
N SER A 151 -15.16 13.73 45.33
CA SER A 151 -14.24 13.80 46.48
C SER A 151 -14.43 12.59 47.41
N GLY A 152 -13.47 11.67 47.43
CA GLY A 152 -13.48 10.46 48.27
C GLY A 152 -13.10 9.15 47.56
N SER A 153 -13.17 9.08 46.23
CA SER A 153 -12.73 7.91 45.43
C SER A 153 -12.32 8.30 44.00
N PRO A 154 -11.22 9.06 43.81
CA PRO A 154 -10.79 9.50 42.49
C PRO A 154 -10.33 8.32 41.62
N GLN A 155 -10.87 8.21 40.41
CA GLN A 155 -10.36 7.37 39.34
C GLN A 155 -9.28 8.14 38.58
N ILE A 156 -8.17 7.48 38.27
CA ILE A 156 -7.08 8.07 37.50
C ILE A 156 -7.03 7.32 36.17
N TYR A 157 -7.33 8.04 35.09
CA TYR A 157 -7.02 7.60 33.73
C TYR A 157 -5.57 7.97 33.46
N TYR A 158 -4.72 6.96 33.32
CA TYR A 158 -3.39 7.22 32.82
C TYR A 158 -3.48 7.53 31.33
N ASN A 159 -2.44 8.18 30.85
CA ASN A 159 -2.29 8.56 29.45
C ASN A 159 -2.53 7.37 28.50
N ARG A 160 -2.01 6.18 28.82
CA ARG A 160 -2.21 4.89 28.11
C ARG A 160 -3.61 4.30 28.12
N ASP A 161 -4.53 4.86 28.90
CA ASP A 161 -5.91 4.37 28.94
C ASP A 161 -6.77 5.07 27.89
N TYR A 162 -6.38 6.27 27.46
CA TYR A 162 -7.17 7.09 26.55
C TYR A 162 -6.50 7.38 25.21
N SER A 163 -5.18 7.13 25.08
CA SER A 163 -4.38 7.41 23.89
C SER A 163 -3.55 6.20 23.48
N GLU A 164 -3.24 6.10 22.18
CA GLU A 164 -2.32 5.11 21.60
C GLU A 164 -1.01 5.76 21.12
N GLY A 165 -0.72 6.98 21.60
CA GLY A 165 0.45 7.76 21.20
C GLY A 165 0.23 8.58 19.92
N VAL A 166 1.34 9.08 19.36
CA VAL A 166 1.35 9.96 18.20
C VAL A 166 1.75 9.16 16.97
N VAL A 167 0.92 9.23 15.93
CA VAL A 167 1.03 8.40 14.73
C VAL A 167 1.20 9.28 13.50
N LEU A 168 2.25 9.03 12.73
CA LEU A 168 2.42 9.53 11.36
C LEU A 168 1.51 8.70 10.43
N ASP A 169 0.72 9.35 9.60
CA ASP A 169 -0.10 8.73 8.54
C ASP A 169 0.19 9.47 7.22
N VAL A 170 1.02 8.86 6.37
CA VAL A 170 1.40 9.42 5.07
C VAL A 170 0.97 8.43 3.98
N PRO A 171 0.16 8.86 2.99
CA PRO A 171 -0.22 8.01 1.88
C PRO A 171 1.01 7.36 1.22
N GLY A 172 0.96 6.04 0.99
CA GLY A 172 2.07 5.27 0.42
C GLY A 172 3.20 4.88 1.39
N ALA A 173 3.35 5.54 2.54
CA ALA A 173 4.37 5.19 3.55
C ALA A 173 3.80 4.42 4.76
N GLY A 174 2.48 4.20 4.79
CA GLY A 174 1.78 3.54 5.88
C GLY A 174 1.67 4.39 7.14
N SER A 175 0.92 3.90 8.13
CA SER A 175 0.83 4.54 9.43
C SER A 175 1.94 4.03 10.36
N GLN A 176 2.62 4.94 11.06
CA GLN A 176 3.80 4.63 11.87
C GLN A 176 3.76 5.36 13.20
N GLN A 177 4.11 4.68 14.29
CA GLN A 177 4.27 5.31 15.60
C GLN A 177 5.50 6.23 15.59
N ILE A 178 5.30 7.47 16.04
CA ILE A 178 6.40 8.40 16.32
C ILE A 178 6.97 8.01 17.69
N LEU A 179 8.26 7.72 17.71
CA LEU A 179 8.97 7.22 18.88
C LEU A 179 9.75 8.34 19.54
N TRP A 180 9.63 8.42 20.87
CA TRP A 180 10.38 9.37 21.67
C TRP A 180 11.76 8.80 21.96
N PRO A 181 12.82 9.61 21.86
CA PRO A 181 14.17 9.17 22.11
C PRO A 181 14.34 8.74 23.57
N TYR A 182 14.86 7.54 23.82
CA TYR A 182 15.26 7.17 25.17
C TYR A 182 16.60 7.83 25.52
N ALA A 183 16.66 8.59 26.63
CA ALA A 183 17.88 9.18 27.18
C ALA A 183 18.81 9.86 26.15
N GLY A 184 18.22 10.55 25.16
CA GLY A 184 18.90 11.11 24.01
C GLY A 184 19.31 10.02 23.03
N LEU A 185 18.81 10.05 21.80
CA LEU A 185 19.27 9.20 20.70
C LEU A 185 20.79 9.36 20.54
N SER A 186 21.55 8.59 21.30
CA SER A 186 22.99 8.42 21.18
C SER A 186 23.32 7.35 20.14
N ILE A 187 22.39 7.13 19.20
CA ILE A 187 22.67 6.54 17.90
C ILE A 187 23.42 7.63 17.13
N PRO A 188 24.76 7.55 17.00
CA PRO A 188 25.57 8.64 16.43
C PRO A 188 25.21 8.95 14.96
N GLN A 189 24.45 8.05 14.33
CA GLN A 189 24.09 8.12 12.92
C GLN A 189 22.91 9.05 12.64
N PHE A 190 22.09 9.40 13.63
CA PHE A 190 21.08 10.44 13.45
C PHE A 190 21.72 11.84 13.51
N PRO A 191 21.32 12.77 12.62
CA PRO A 191 21.82 14.12 12.65
C PRO A 191 21.42 14.83 13.95
N VAL A 192 22.30 15.70 14.43
CA VAL A 192 22.07 16.56 15.60
C VAL A 192 20.75 17.33 15.44
N GLY A 193 19.97 17.41 16.52
CA GLY A 193 18.68 18.10 16.55
C GLY A 193 17.47 17.22 16.18
N THR A 194 17.68 15.94 15.84
CA THR A 194 16.58 14.98 15.68
C THR A 194 15.82 14.82 17.00
N ALA A 195 14.53 15.17 16.99
CA ALA A 195 13.65 15.14 18.14
C ALA A 195 12.95 13.78 18.31
N HIS A 196 12.42 13.21 17.21
CA HIS A 196 11.70 11.93 17.20
C HIS A 196 12.03 11.12 15.96
N VAL A 197 11.71 9.83 15.97
CA VAL A 197 11.97 8.90 14.86
C VAL A 197 10.83 7.90 14.66
N THR A 198 10.81 7.15 13.54
CA THR A 198 9.94 5.97 13.37
C THR A 198 10.78 4.74 13.02
N VAL A 199 10.23 3.54 13.21
CA VAL A 199 10.92 2.27 12.84
C VAL A 199 11.22 2.12 11.33
N GLU A 200 10.58 2.93 10.49
CA GLU A 200 10.89 3.06 9.06
C GLU A 200 11.78 4.27 8.77
N ASN A 201 12.61 4.66 9.75
CA ASN A 201 13.69 5.63 9.60
C ASN A 201 13.25 7.06 9.25
N TRP A 202 12.01 7.45 9.56
CA TRP A 202 11.66 8.87 9.56
C TRP A 202 12.37 9.57 10.71
N ARG A 203 12.69 10.85 10.53
CA ARG A 203 13.14 11.72 11.63
C ARG A 203 12.31 12.99 11.71
N PHE A 204 12.17 13.54 12.90
CA PHE A 204 11.34 14.71 13.15
C PHE A 204 12.11 15.81 13.87
N LEU A 205 11.76 17.06 13.58
CA LEU A 205 12.27 18.26 14.23
C LEU A 205 11.11 19.08 14.81
N CYS A 206 11.35 19.73 15.95
CA CYS A 206 10.41 20.63 16.62
C CYS A 206 10.74 22.09 16.33
N ASN A 207 10.63 22.51 15.07
CA ASN A 207 11.09 23.81 14.59
C ASN A 207 10.03 24.60 13.80
N VAL A 208 8.77 24.18 13.85
CA VAL A 208 7.66 24.84 13.16
C VAL A 208 6.57 25.19 14.15
N THR A 209 5.90 26.32 13.91
CA THR A 209 4.76 26.78 14.70
C THR A 209 3.48 26.46 13.94
N ALA A 210 2.56 25.77 14.60
CA ALA A 210 1.25 25.45 14.07
C ALA A 210 0.32 26.68 14.03
N ASN A 211 -0.76 26.59 13.27
CA ASN A 211 -1.70 27.69 13.06
C ASN A 211 -2.45 28.17 14.33
N ASP A 212 -2.39 27.42 15.43
CA ASP A 212 -2.95 27.81 16.73
C ASP A 212 -1.91 28.47 17.65
N GLY A 213 -0.68 28.68 17.17
CA GLY A 213 0.43 29.26 17.93
C GLY A 213 1.23 28.25 18.75
N GLY A 214 0.83 26.98 18.80
CA GLY A 214 1.63 25.91 19.41
C GLY A 214 2.67 25.33 18.47
N GLU A 215 3.37 24.28 18.89
CA GLU A 215 4.36 23.59 18.06
C GLU A 215 3.71 22.68 17.02
N GLY A 216 4.32 22.63 15.84
CA GLY A 216 4.13 21.59 14.84
C GLY A 216 5.38 20.73 14.67
N PHE A 217 5.43 19.93 13.60
CA PHE A 217 6.54 19.02 13.31
C PHE A 217 7.09 19.26 11.89
N THR A 218 8.40 19.22 11.74
CA THR A 218 9.02 18.92 10.44
C THR A 218 9.37 17.45 10.41
N GLY A 219 8.70 16.65 9.57
CA GLY A 219 9.05 15.25 9.34
C GLY A 219 9.95 15.11 8.11
N ILE A 220 10.96 14.26 8.19
CA ILE A 220 11.90 14.00 7.09
C ILE A 220 11.91 12.49 6.84
N ALA A 221 11.43 12.11 5.66
CA ALA A 221 11.33 10.73 5.21
C ALA A 221 12.71 10.15 4.82
N PRO A 222 12.90 8.82 4.82
CA PRO A 222 14.19 8.19 4.49
C PRO A 222 14.67 8.40 3.05
N ASN A 223 13.83 8.97 2.18
CA ASN A 223 14.19 9.41 0.83
C ASN A 223 14.60 10.90 0.76
N GLY A 224 14.63 11.60 1.91
CA GLY A 224 14.97 13.01 2.05
C GLY A 224 13.81 14.00 1.89
N ASP A 225 12.60 13.54 1.58
CA ASP A 225 11.43 14.42 1.49
C ASP A 225 11.10 15.03 2.85
N THR A 226 10.88 16.33 2.86
CA THR A 226 10.59 17.12 4.07
C THR A 226 9.15 17.57 4.11
N TYR A 227 8.44 17.26 5.18
CA TYR A 227 7.02 17.51 5.41
C TYR A 227 6.87 18.52 6.53
N ARG A 228 6.12 19.60 6.30
CA ARG A 228 5.74 20.59 7.31
C ARG A 228 4.34 20.31 7.82
N PHE A 229 4.22 19.83 9.05
CA PHE A 229 2.96 19.54 9.75
C PHE A 229 2.63 20.66 10.75
N ASP A 230 1.83 21.63 10.30
CA ASP A 230 1.55 22.87 11.03
C ASP A 230 0.06 23.28 10.97
N ARG A 231 -0.81 22.47 10.36
CA ARG A 231 -2.26 22.68 10.37
C ARG A 231 -2.94 21.81 11.43
N LEU A 232 -3.20 22.38 12.60
CA LEU A 232 -3.99 21.77 13.66
C LEU A 232 -5.47 21.69 13.26
N ILE A 233 -6.01 20.47 13.35
CA ILE A 233 -7.44 20.18 13.18
C ILE A 233 -7.85 19.30 14.36
N THR A 234 -8.81 19.76 15.15
CA THR A 234 -9.36 19.01 16.28
C THR A 234 -10.78 18.57 15.97
N ARG A 235 -11.09 17.31 16.28
CA ARG A 235 -12.43 16.72 16.16
C ARG A 235 -12.77 15.98 17.47
N PRO A 236 -14.03 16.04 17.93
CA PRO A 236 -14.49 15.19 19.03
C PRO A 236 -14.22 13.71 18.74
N TYR A 237 -13.99 12.93 19.79
CA TYR A 237 -13.79 11.49 19.73
C TYR A 237 -14.58 10.81 20.86
N LYS A 238 -14.84 9.51 20.73
CA LYS A 238 -15.64 8.75 21.70
C LYS A 238 -15.17 9.00 23.11
N SER A 239 -16.07 9.35 24.03
CA SER A 239 -15.73 9.40 25.45
C SER A 239 -15.24 8.04 25.97
N LEU A 240 -14.44 8.06 27.03
CA LEU A 240 -13.99 6.87 27.73
C LEU A 240 -14.68 6.81 29.12
N GLY A 241 -15.61 5.87 29.29
CA GLY A 241 -16.33 5.63 30.56
C GLY A 241 -15.75 4.49 31.40
N THR A 242 -16.20 4.35 32.65
CA THR A 242 -15.91 3.17 33.50
C THR A 242 -17.16 2.31 33.73
N VAL A 243 -16.96 1.04 34.03
CA VAL A 243 -18.03 0.15 34.52
C VAL A 243 -18.31 0.51 35.98
N GLY A 244 -19.56 0.89 36.30
CA GLY A 244 -19.99 1.16 37.69
C GLY A 244 -20.28 2.63 38.07
N GLY A 245 -20.48 3.54 37.11
CA GLY A 245 -21.13 4.84 37.36
C GLY A 245 -20.22 6.06 37.58
N ALA A 246 -19.04 6.16 36.97
CA ALA A 246 -18.20 7.36 37.05
C ALA A 246 -18.27 8.24 35.78
N THR A 247 -17.97 9.53 35.96
CA THR A 247 -17.87 10.58 34.92
C THR A 247 -17.07 10.13 33.70
N GLU A 248 -17.60 10.35 32.50
CA GLU A 248 -16.90 10.03 31.25
C GLU A 248 -15.73 10.99 30.98
N LEU A 249 -14.60 10.45 30.51
CA LEU A 249 -13.51 11.25 29.95
C LEU A 249 -13.83 11.60 28.50
N ALA A 250 -14.17 12.86 28.24
CA ALA A 250 -14.26 13.38 26.88
C ALA A 250 -12.89 13.26 26.17
N ARG A 251 -12.89 12.92 24.88
CA ARG A 251 -11.66 12.79 24.10
C ARG A 251 -11.74 13.56 22.80
N ASN A 252 -10.58 13.94 22.30
CA ASN A 252 -10.40 14.59 21.02
C ASN A 252 -9.46 13.77 20.15
N ARG A 253 -9.72 13.77 18.84
CA ARG A 253 -8.72 13.40 17.84
C ARG A 253 -8.12 14.68 17.27
N ASN A 254 -6.83 14.85 17.47
CA ASN A 254 -6.09 15.98 16.94
C ASN A 254 -5.26 15.52 15.75
N TYR A 255 -5.24 16.34 14.71
CA TYR A 255 -4.39 16.19 13.55
C TYR A 255 -3.47 17.40 13.43
N LEU A 256 -2.19 17.16 13.14
CA LEU A 256 -1.38 18.14 12.44
C LEU A 256 -1.27 17.69 10.98
N ALA A 257 -2.08 18.30 10.13
CA ALA A 257 -2.04 18.03 8.70
C ALA A 257 -0.86 18.77 8.06
N ALA A 258 -0.26 18.16 7.03
CA ALA A 258 0.82 18.80 6.29
C ALA A 258 0.28 19.98 5.47
N THR A 259 1.01 21.08 5.42
CA THR A 259 0.75 22.20 4.49
C THR A 259 1.73 22.25 3.33
N LEU A 260 2.89 21.62 3.47
CA LEU A 260 3.96 21.63 2.47
C LEU A 260 4.79 20.35 2.55
N VAL A 261 5.11 19.79 1.38
CA VAL A 261 6.12 18.75 1.20
C VAL A 261 7.16 19.28 0.23
N THR A 262 8.45 19.06 0.50
CA THR A 262 9.58 19.49 -0.34
C THR A 262 10.53 18.33 -0.56
N ASP A 263 10.89 18.03 -1.80
CA ASP A 263 11.88 17.00 -2.12
C ASP A 263 13.33 17.53 -1.98
N VAL A 264 14.31 16.64 -2.15
CA VAL A 264 15.74 17.01 -2.07
C VAL A 264 16.20 17.97 -3.17
N ASN A 265 15.44 18.09 -4.28
CA ASN A 265 15.73 18.97 -5.41
C ASN A 265 15.09 20.36 -5.26
N GLY A 266 14.18 20.55 -4.31
CA GLY A 266 13.42 21.78 -4.10
C GLY A 266 12.05 21.83 -4.79
N ASN A 267 11.59 20.72 -5.37
CA ASN A 267 10.19 20.60 -5.80
C ASN A 267 9.28 20.54 -4.58
N THR A 268 8.07 21.07 -4.69
CA THR A 268 7.11 21.16 -3.60
C THR A 268 5.70 20.75 -4.01
N VAL A 269 4.97 20.20 -3.04
CA VAL A 269 3.52 20.03 -3.07
C VAL A 269 2.93 20.72 -1.85
N SER A 270 2.00 21.65 -2.09
CA SER A 270 1.30 22.42 -1.06
C SER A 270 -0.12 21.92 -0.87
N TYR A 271 -0.57 21.94 0.39
CA TYR A 271 -1.91 21.52 0.82
C TYR A 271 -2.60 22.72 1.46
N THR A 272 -3.69 23.18 0.84
CA THR A 272 -4.43 24.36 1.30
C THR A 272 -5.70 23.94 2.01
N TYR A 273 -5.95 24.53 3.18
CA TYR A 273 -7.12 24.23 4.01
C TYR A 273 -7.95 25.49 4.23
N ASP A 274 -9.27 25.33 4.30
CA ASP A 274 -10.18 26.42 4.68
C ASP A 274 -10.26 26.64 6.19
N SER A 275 -11.07 27.61 6.63
CA SER A 275 -11.26 27.95 8.05
C SER A 275 -11.85 26.82 8.89
N PHE A 276 -12.54 25.85 8.29
CA PHE A 276 -13.09 24.67 8.98
C PHE A 276 -12.07 23.53 9.09
N GLY A 277 -10.87 23.70 8.53
CA GLY A 277 -9.82 22.69 8.50
C GLY A 277 -10.03 21.64 7.40
N ARG A 278 -10.82 21.95 6.37
CA ARG A 278 -11.07 21.06 5.23
C ARG A 278 -10.03 21.30 4.14
N LEU A 279 -9.46 20.25 3.54
CA LEU A 279 -8.49 20.37 2.44
C LEU A 279 -9.20 20.81 1.17
N THR A 280 -8.87 21.98 0.62
CA THR A 280 -9.53 22.55 -0.56
C THR A 280 -8.68 22.50 -1.82
N GLN A 281 -7.35 22.37 -1.70
CA GLN A 281 -6.46 22.32 -2.86
C GLN A 281 -5.17 21.56 -2.55
N ILE A 282 -4.72 20.79 -3.55
CA ILE A 282 -3.37 20.20 -3.60
C ILE A 282 -2.70 20.76 -4.86
N SER A 283 -1.52 21.36 -4.72
CA SER A 283 -0.83 22.00 -5.86
C SER A 283 0.68 21.79 -5.83
N ALA A 284 1.29 21.48 -6.98
CA ALA A 284 2.74 21.36 -7.12
C ALA A 284 3.41 22.57 -7.81
N ASN A 285 4.71 22.77 -7.54
CA ASN A 285 5.54 23.80 -8.19
C ASN A 285 6.40 23.25 -9.35
N ASP A 286 6.25 21.98 -9.70
CA ASP A 286 7.17 21.27 -10.58
C ASP A 286 6.91 21.53 -12.07
N GLU A 287 6.22 22.63 -12.40
CA GLU A 287 6.07 23.20 -13.75
C GLU A 287 6.10 24.73 -13.74
N ILE A 288 6.70 25.33 -14.79
CA ILE A 288 6.99 26.77 -14.87
C ILE A 288 5.70 27.58 -14.99
N ASN A 289 4.80 27.17 -15.87
CA ASN A 289 3.62 27.94 -16.21
C ASN A 289 2.51 27.69 -15.19
N SER A 290 1.92 28.77 -14.66
CA SER A 290 0.83 28.67 -13.68
C SER A 290 -0.39 27.89 -14.16
N ILE A 291 -0.65 27.91 -15.46
CA ILE A 291 -1.73 27.15 -16.12
C ILE A 291 -1.41 25.66 -16.28
N GLU A 292 -0.12 25.29 -16.24
CA GLU A 292 0.33 23.90 -16.37
C GLU A 292 0.61 23.26 -14.99
N ARG A 293 0.41 24.00 -13.89
CA ARG A 293 0.63 23.42 -12.55
C ARG A 293 -0.32 22.26 -12.31
N ARG A 294 0.20 21.21 -11.66
CA ARG A 294 -0.64 20.13 -11.12
C ARG A 294 -1.48 20.71 -10.01
N VAL A 295 -2.78 20.87 -10.26
CA VAL A 295 -3.73 21.40 -9.28
C VAL A 295 -4.94 20.48 -9.21
N ILE A 296 -5.25 20.03 -7.99
CA ILE A 296 -6.52 19.39 -7.67
C ILE A 296 -7.28 20.33 -6.73
N THR A 297 -8.53 20.62 -7.07
CA THR A 297 -9.44 21.43 -6.23
C THR A 297 -10.53 20.55 -5.65
N ILE A 298 -10.84 20.74 -4.38
CA ILE A 298 -11.81 19.97 -3.61
C ILE A 298 -12.85 20.95 -3.07
N SER A 299 -14.12 20.70 -3.35
CA SER A 299 -15.26 21.49 -2.88
C SER A 299 -16.13 20.64 -1.96
N TYR A 300 -16.90 21.30 -1.09
CA TYR A 300 -17.69 20.67 -0.04
C TYR A 300 -19.16 21.10 -0.09
N GLN A 301 -20.06 20.31 0.49
CA GLN A 301 -21.49 20.62 0.58
C GLN A 301 -21.75 21.71 1.63
N GLY A 302 -21.69 22.97 1.22
CA GLY A 302 -21.88 24.12 2.10
C GLY A 302 -20.84 24.15 3.23
N ALA A 303 -21.31 24.17 4.47
CA ALA A 303 -20.46 24.19 5.67
C ALA A 303 -20.13 22.78 6.22
N SER A 304 -20.63 21.70 5.62
CA SER A 304 -20.40 20.34 6.11
C SER A 304 -18.97 19.85 5.85
N GLN A 305 -18.56 18.73 6.46
CA GLN A 305 -17.28 18.08 6.11
C GLN A 305 -17.37 17.27 4.81
N LEU A 306 -18.54 17.15 4.17
CA LEU A 306 -18.77 16.25 3.04
C LEU A 306 -18.25 16.86 1.72
N VAL A 307 -17.28 16.21 1.10
CA VAL A 307 -16.78 16.58 -0.23
C VAL A 307 -17.93 16.48 -1.24
N HIS A 308 -18.11 17.51 -2.06
CA HIS A 308 -19.12 17.54 -3.11
C HIS A 308 -18.53 17.17 -4.48
N GLN A 309 -17.45 17.86 -4.85
CA GLN A 309 -16.76 17.65 -6.12
C GLN A 309 -15.26 17.77 -5.95
N VAL A 310 -14.54 16.93 -6.69
CA VAL A 310 -13.10 17.07 -6.94
C VAL A 310 -12.94 17.41 -8.41
N THR A 311 -12.10 18.40 -8.73
CA THR A 311 -11.84 18.83 -10.11
C THR A 311 -10.35 18.92 -10.40
N ALA A 312 -9.94 18.41 -11.55
CA ALA A 312 -8.58 18.50 -12.06
C ALA A 312 -8.60 18.50 -13.60
N ASN A 313 -7.88 19.43 -14.24
CA ASN A 313 -7.75 19.52 -15.71
C ASN A 313 -9.09 19.45 -16.48
N GLY A 314 -10.14 20.09 -15.97
CA GLY A 314 -11.48 20.06 -16.59
C GLY A 314 -12.29 18.78 -16.36
N ARG A 315 -11.71 17.77 -15.72
CA ARG A 315 -12.41 16.55 -15.26
C ARG A 315 -12.99 16.77 -13.87
N THR A 316 -14.19 16.22 -13.64
CA THR A 316 -14.92 16.37 -12.38
C THR A 316 -15.38 15.01 -11.86
N TRP A 317 -15.09 14.74 -10.60
CA TRP A 317 -15.63 13.63 -9.83
C TRP A 317 -16.68 14.18 -8.88
N THR A 318 -17.88 13.59 -8.88
CA THR A 318 -18.99 14.05 -8.05
C THR A 318 -19.35 13.00 -7.01
N TYR A 319 -19.50 13.45 -5.76
CA TYR A 319 -19.75 12.60 -4.60
C TYR A 319 -21.18 12.86 -4.10
N THR A 320 -21.92 11.77 -3.93
CA THR A 320 -23.30 11.83 -3.42
C THR A 320 -23.48 10.86 -2.27
N TYR A 321 -24.34 11.25 -1.35
CA TYR A 321 -24.49 10.60 -0.06
C TYR A 321 -25.91 10.10 0.13
N ALA A 322 -26.03 8.96 0.80
CA ALA A 322 -27.28 8.45 1.34
C ALA A 322 -27.25 8.55 2.86
N ALA A 323 -28.42 8.54 3.48
CA ALA A 323 -28.51 8.42 4.91
C ALA A 323 -28.21 6.96 5.32
N SER A 324 -27.49 6.75 6.42
CA SER A 324 -27.22 5.40 6.92
C SER A 324 -28.53 4.65 7.20
N THR A 325 -28.63 3.43 6.67
CA THR A 325 -29.74 2.49 6.97
C THR A 325 -29.39 1.51 8.07
N TRP A 326 -28.19 1.63 8.65
CA TRP A 326 -27.76 0.79 9.75
C TRP A 326 -28.68 0.98 10.96
N ASN A 327 -29.32 -0.12 11.36
CA ASN A 327 -30.27 -0.17 12.48
C ASN A 327 -29.70 -0.98 13.66
N GLY A 328 -28.41 -1.27 13.65
CA GLY A 328 -27.76 -2.06 14.69
C GLY A 328 -27.84 -1.32 16.01
N ILE A 329 -28.72 -1.82 16.88
CA ILE A 329 -28.86 -1.48 18.30
C ILE A 329 -27.48 -1.40 18.99
N ASP A 330 -26.94 -0.18 19.11
CA ASP A 330 -26.35 0.23 20.37
C ASP A 330 -27.56 0.47 21.29
N GLU A 331 -27.90 -0.50 22.15
CA GLU A 331 -29.02 -0.42 23.12
C GLU A 331 -28.92 0.77 24.12
N LEU A 332 -27.98 1.69 23.91
CA LEU A 332 -27.73 2.87 24.73
C LEU A 332 -28.08 4.22 24.05
N ASP A 333 -28.39 4.25 22.75
CA ASP A 333 -28.78 5.49 22.06
C ASP A 333 -30.28 5.51 21.74
N GLU A 334 -31.10 5.92 22.72
CA GLU A 334 -32.53 6.20 22.51
C GLU A 334 -32.81 7.59 21.90
N GLU A 335 -31.79 8.44 21.70
CA GLU A 335 -31.95 9.73 21.02
C GLU A 335 -31.57 9.61 19.54
N ASN A 336 -32.59 9.40 18.70
CA ASN A 336 -32.59 9.48 17.23
C ASN A 336 -31.48 10.40 16.66
N PRO A 337 -30.26 9.91 16.38
CA PRO A 337 -29.18 10.76 15.91
C PRO A 337 -29.42 11.02 14.42
N ALA A 338 -29.16 12.25 13.98
CA ALA A 338 -29.18 12.58 12.56
C ALA A 338 -28.31 11.57 11.78
N GLN A 339 -28.93 10.75 10.94
CA GLN A 339 -28.28 9.67 10.20
C GLN A 339 -27.00 10.18 9.53
N SER A 340 -25.86 9.55 9.80
CA SER A 340 -24.60 9.83 9.13
C SER A 340 -24.80 9.76 7.61
N ALA A 341 -24.16 10.69 6.90
CA ALA A 341 -24.06 10.63 5.46
C ALA A 341 -23.08 9.51 5.09
N GLN A 342 -23.58 8.46 4.44
CA GLN A 342 -22.76 7.40 3.84
C GLN A 342 -22.46 7.77 2.40
N LEU A 343 -21.22 7.59 1.96
CA LEU A 343 -20.90 7.81 0.56
C LEU A 343 -21.59 6.74 -0.29
N ALA A 344 -22.58 7.14 -1.08
CA ALA A 344 -23.40 6.22 -1.85
C ALA A 344 -22.88 6.04 -3.27
N THR A 345 -22.42 7.12 -3.90
CA THR A 345 -21.98 7.09 -5.31
C THR A 345 -20.87 8.09 -5.57
N VAL A 346 -19.88 7.65 -6.35
CA VAL A 346 -18.84 8.51 -6.95
C VAL A 346 -18.98 8.45 -8.46
N THR A 347 -19.51 9.51 -9.06
CA THR A 347 -19.65 9.65 -10.50
C THR A 347 -18.33 10.16 -11.09
N LEU A 348 -17.76 9.38 -11.99
CA LEU A 348 -16.53 9.70 -12.73
C LEU A 348 -16.81 10.70 -13.86
N PRO A 349 -15.76 11.34 -14.42
CA PRO A 349 -15.92 12.32 -15.51
C PRO A 349 -16.64 11.78 -16.75
N ASN A 350 -16.62 10.47 -16.97
CA ASN A 350 -17.27 9.80 -18.10
C ASN A 350 -18.72 9.34 -17.79
N SER A 351 -19.33 9.81 -16.69
CA SER A 351 -20.66 9.43 -16.17
C SER A 351 -20.83 8.03 -15.61
N THR A 352 -19.85 7.14 -15.79
CA THR A 352 -19.84 5.86 -15.05
C THR A 352 -19.58 6.13 -13.57
N ALA A 353 -19.97 5.20 -12.69
CA ALA A 353 -19.93 5.47 -11.27
C ALA A 353 -19.56 4.26 -10.42
N TRP A 354 -18.87 4.53 -9.32
CA TRP A 354 -18.81 3.62 -8.19
C TRP A 354 -20.08 3.72 -7.36
N THR A 355 -20.59 2.60 -6.86
CA THR A 355 -21.69 2.60 -5.87
C THR A 355 -21.32 1.75 -4.65
N PHE A 356 -21.76 2.19 -3.47
CA PHE A 356 -21.39 1.60 -2.19
C PHE A 356 -22.62 1.32 -1.33
N GLN A 357 -22.63 0.16 -0.68
CA GLN A 357 -23.50 -0.15 0.47
C GLN A 357 -22.60 -0.71 1.57
N LEU A 358 -22.05 0.20 2.38
CA LEU A 358 -21.03 -0.08 3.39
C LEU A 358 -21.47 0.34 4.80
N ASP A 359 -22.73 0.73 4.98
CA ASP A 359 -23.32 1.09 6.29
C ASP A 359 -23.16 -0.03 7.33
N GLY A 360 -23.17 -1.29 6.90
CA GLY A 360 -22.84 -2.43 7.75
C GLY A 360 -21.44 -2.43 8.39
N MET A 361 -20.52 -1.57 7.92
CA MET A 361 -19.19 -1.34 8.52
C MET A 361 -19.20 -0.33 9.68
N GLU A 362 -20.36 0.30 9.97
CA GLU A 362 -20.55 1.12 11.18
C GLU A 362 -20.67 0.26 12.45
N GLY A 363 -21.04 -1.01 12.29
CA GLY A 363 -21.16 -1.94 13.40
C GLY A 363 -19.84 -2.17 14.15
N GLU A 364 -19.88 -2.13 15.48
CA GLU A 364 -18.75 -2.50 16.33
C GLU A 364 -19.12 -3.72 17.18
N PRO A 365 -18.25 -4.74 17.25
CA PRO A 365 -18.49 -5.85 18.16
C PRO A 365 -18.58 -5.37 19.61
N ASN A 366 -19.72 -5.62 20.26
CA ASN A 366 -19.93 -5.25 21.65
C ASN A 366 -18.89 -5.86 22.59
N GLY A 367 -18.47 -5.10 23.61
CA GLY A 367 -17.43 -5.50 24.57
C GLY A 367 -17.78 -6.74 25.41
N GLY A 368 -19.07 -6.98 25.68
CA GLY A 368 -19.52 -8.06 26.57
C GLY A 368 -19.43 -9.47 25.98
N LEU A 369 -19.07 -10.49 26.76
CA LEU A 369 -18.94 -11.89 26.27
C LEU A 369 -20.21 -12.44 25.62
N LEU A 370 -21.38 -12.12 26.17
CA LEU A 370 -22.67 -12.68 25.77
C LEU A 370 -23.45 -11.78 24.81
N CYS A 371 -22.79 -10.82 24.18
CA CYS A 371 -23.47 -9.90 23.28
C CYS A 371 -23.83 -10.49 21.93
N HIS A 372 -24.92 -9.95 21.38
CA HIS A 372 -25.41 -10.30 20.06
C HIS A 372 -24.27 -10.24 19.04
N GLN A 373 -24.19 -11.28 18.21
CA GLN A 373 -23.17 -11.37 17.18
C GLN A 373 -23.65 -10.60 15.96
N LEU A 374 -22.90 -9.55 15.62
CA LEU A 374 -23.18 -8.73 14.46
C LEU A 374 -22.70 -9.43 13.18
N GLY A 375 -23.51 -9.33 12.13
CA GLY A 375 -23.14 -9.72 10.78
C GLY A 375 -23.74 -8.75 9.78
N SER A 376 -23.01 -8.49 8.70
CA SER A 376 -23.41 -7.51 7.69
C SER A 376 -23.06 -8.03 6.29
N THR A 377 -23.89 -7.68 5.31
CA THR A 377 -23.56 -7.82 3.90
C THR A 377 -23.18 -6.45 3.36
N LEU A 378 -22.01 -6.35 2.74
CA LEU A 378 -21.48 -5.12 2.17
C LEU A 378 -21.34 -5.28 0.67
N THR A 379 -21.65 -4.23 -0.10
CA THR A 379 -21.47 -4.27 -1.56
C THR A 379 -20.70 -3.06 -2.08
N VAL A 380 -19.87 -3.31 -3.08
CA VAL A 380 -19.15 -2.29 -3.85
C VAL A 380 -19.29 -2.63 -5.32
N THR A 381 -19.79 -1.69 -6.12
CA THR A 381 -19.88 -1.83 -7.57
C THR A 381 -18.88 -0.91 -8.23
N HIS A 382 -18.00 -1.49 -9.04
CA HIS A 382 -17.04 -0.79 -9.88
C HIS A 382 -17.74 -0.18 -11.11
N PRO A 383 -17.28 0.97 -11.63
CA PRO A 383 -17.82 1.65 -12.82
C PRO A 383 -17.98 0.79 -14.09
N ASN A 384 -17.23 -0.31 -14.18
CA ASN A 384 -17.29 -1.28 -15.29
C ASN A 384 -18.35 -2.39 -15.10
N GLY A 385 -19.11 -2.36 -14.00
CA GLY A 385 -20.16 -3.31 -13.66
C GLY A 385 -19.73 -4.49 -12.79
N ALA A 386 -18.44 -4.64 -12.47
CA ALA A 386 -18.00 -5.64 -11.49
C ALA A 386 -18.51 -5.28 -10.08
N MET A 387 -19.13 -6.25 -9.39
CA MET A 387 -19.68 -6.08 -8.05
C MET A 387 -19.04 -7.06 -7.09
N GLY A 388 -18.46 -6.52 -6.02
CA GLY A 388 -18.03 -7.29 -4.86
C GLY A 388 -19.10 -7.34 -3.79
N THR A 389 -19.28 -8.52 -3.22
CA THR A 389 -20.12 -8.76 -2.04
C THR A 389 -19.26 -9.33 -0.94
N PHE A 390 -19.24 -8.67 0.21
CA PHE A 390 -18.49 -9.09 1.39
C PHE A 390 -19.48 -9.46 2.49
N GLN A 391 -19.32 -10.65 3.05
CA GLN A 391 -20.03 -11.06 4.24
C GLN A 391 -19.10 -10.88 5.42
N THR A 392 -19.47 -10.03 6.37
CA THR A 392 -18.73 -9.84 7.62
C THR A 392 -19.49 -10.47 8.76
N PHE A 393 -18.76 -11.04 9.72
CA PHE A 393 -19.34 -11.59 10.93
C PHE A 393 -18.42 -11.35 12.12
N HIS A 394 -19.00 -11.18 13.28
CA HIS A 394 -18.28 -11.05 14.53
C HIS A 394 -17.40 -12.29 14.78
N LYS A 395 -16.08 -12.09 14.87
CA LYS A 395 -15.10 -13.10 15.24
C LYS A 395 -14.25 -12.64 16.42
N ARG A 396 -13.72 -13.62 17.17
CA ARG A 396 -12.75 -13.39 18.24
C ARG A 396 -11.36 -13.73 17.72
N HIS A 397 -10.42 -12.82 17.96
CA HIS A 397 -9.02 -12.98 17.60
C HIS A 397 -8.18 -12.85 18.84
N ARG A 398 -7.12 -13.66 18.91
CA ARG A 398 -6.14 -13.53 19.97
C ARG A 398 -5.41 -12.19 19.84
N GLN A 399 -5.33 -11.43 20.93
CA GLN A 399 -4.56 -10.20 20.99
C GLN A 399 -3.08 -10.50 20.80
N SER A 400 -2.42 -9.68 19.99
CA SER A 400 -0.97 -9.67 19.87
C SER A 400 -0.33 -9.47 21.25
N LEU A 401 0.80 -10.11 21.48
CA LEU A 401 1.55 -10.10 22.75
C LEU A 401 0.80 -10.75 23.94
N ASN A 402 -0.28 -11.49 23.68
CA ASN A 402 -1.09 -12.17 24.70
C ASN A 402 -1.55 -11.24 25.84
N LEU A 403 -1.83 -9.97 25.51
CA LEU A 403 -2.23 -8.98 26.51
C LEU A 403 -3.58 -9.38 27.10
N LEU A 404 -3.69 -9.36 28.43
CA LEU A 404 -4.95 -9.60 29.11
C LEU A 404 -5.73 -8.29 29.18
N THR A 405 -6.86 -8.23 28.49
CA THR A 405 -7.76 -7.08 28.50
C THR A 405 -8.99 -7.38 29.35
N PRO A 406 -9.38 -6.48 30.28
CA PRO A 406 -10.62 -6.62 31.02
C PRO A 406 -11.84 -6.41 30.11
N TYR A 407 -12.86 -7.24 30.26
CA TYR A 407 -14.14 -7.10 29.57
C TYR A 407 -15.29 -7.53 30.48
N SER A 408 -16.50 -7.06 30.19
CA SER A 408 -17.73 -7.46 30.89
C SER A 408 -18.23 -8.81 30.37
N LYS A 409 -18.91 -9.59 31.21
CA LYS A 409 -19.64 -10.79 30.73
C LYS A 409 -20.94 -10.44 30.03
N LEU A 410 -21.65 -9.46 30.57
CA LEU A 410 -22.93 -8.97 30.08
C LEU A 410 -22.73 -7.77 29.14
N CYS A 411 -23.77 -7.45 28.37
CA CYS A 411 -23.75 -6.30 27.47
C CYS A 411 -24.08 -5.02 28.23
N PRO A 412 -23.45 -3.90 27.87
CA PRO A 412 -23.88 -2.59 28.36
C PRO A 412 -25.35 -2.36 28.00
N GLY A 413 -26.20 -1.96 28.96
CA GLY A 413 -27.57 -1.54 28.70
C GLY A 413 -28.67 -2.62 28.68
N THR A 414 -28.35 -3.92 28.83
CA THR A 414 -29.41 -4.95 28.84
C THR A 414 -30.16 -4.97 30.17
N PRO A 415 -31.51 -5.04 30.18
CA PRO A 415 -32.34 -5.04 31.40
C PRO A 415 -32.20 -6.27 32.30
N ASP A 416 -31.35 -7.23 31.94
CA ASP A 416 -31.02 -8.42 32.74
C ASP A 416 -30.11 -8.10 33.95
N GLU A 417 -29.83 -6.82 34.20
CA GLU A 417 -29.06 -6.35 35.34
C GLU A 417 -29.89 -6.45 36.64
N THR A 418 -29.93 -7.65 37.24
CA THR A 418 -30.23 -7.81 38.68
C THR A 418 -29.00 -7.53 39.54
N VAL A 419 -28.08 -6.65 39.09
CA VAL A 419 -26.97 -6.20 39.91
C VAL A 419 -27.51 -5.09 40.83
N PRO A 420 -27.57 -5.29 42.16
CA PRO A 420 -28.04 -4.25 43.06
C PRO A 420 -27.18 -3.00 42.91
N LEU A 421 -27.81 -1.81 42.88
CA LEU A 421 -27.14 -0.51 42.89
C LEU A 421 -25.99 -0.52 43.93
N GLY A 422 -24.76 -0.36 43.46
CA GLY A 422 -23.55 -0.35 44.31
C GLY A 422 -22.74 -1.65 44.38
N GLN A 423 -23.08 -2.70 43.61
CA GLN A 423 -22.23 -3.89 43.47
C GLN A 423 -21.38 -3.83 42.18
N PRO A 424 -20.11 -4.25 42.21
CA PRO A 424 -19.25 -4.25 41.02
C PRO A 424 -19.70 -5.29 39.99
N VAL A 425 -19.85 -4.87 38.73
CA VAL A 425 -20.11 -5.78 37.61
C VAL A 425 -18.93 -6.76 37.48
N PRO A 426 -19.16 -8.08 37.33
CA PRO A 426 -18.08 -9.04 37.15
C PRO A 426 -17.23 -8.72 35.91
N VAL A 427 -15.97 -8.36 36.14
CA VAL A 427 -14.96 -8.13 35.09
C VAL A 427 -14.16 -9.41 34.90
N TYR A 428 -14.05 -9.84 33.65
CA TYR A 428 -13.23 -10.98 33.23
C TYR A 428 -12.02 -10.47 32.48
N THR A 429 -10.93 -11.23 32.50
CA THR A 429 -9.75 -10.95 31.68
C THR A 429 -9.58 -12.05 30.65
N GLY A 430 -9.11 -11.68 29.47
CA GLY A 430 -8.77 -12.64 28.42
C GLY A 430 -7.87 -11.99 27.40
N ALA A 431 -7.26 -12.84 26.58
CA ALA A 431 -6.30 -12.44 25.56
C ALA A 431 -6.94 -12.38 24.17
N ALA A 432 -8.23 -12.06 24.08
CA ALA A 432 -8.92 -11.93 22.80
C ALA A 432 -9.60 -10.57 22.66
N PHE A 433 -9.60 -10.08 21.43
CA PHE A 433 -10.39 -8.95 20.99
C PHE A 433 -11.38 -9.41 19.93
N LYS A 434 -12.33 -8.54 19.60
CA LYS A 434 -13.38 -8.83 18.64
C LYS A 434 -13.26 -7.90 17.46
N SER A 435 -13.49 -8.43 16.26
CA SER A 435 -13.58 -7.64 15.03
C SER A 435 -14.74 -8.16 14.16
N LEU A 436 -15.20 -7.32 13.23
CA LEU A 436 -16.09 -7.75 12.15
C LEU A 436 -15.25 -8.31 11.01
N SER A 437 -14.95 -9.60 11.08
CA SER A 437 -14.11 -10.25 10.09
C SER A 437 -14.88 -10.61 8.83
N VAL A 438 -14.25 -10.45 7.68
CA VAL A 438 -14.77 -11.00 6.41
C VAL A 438 -14.78 -12.53 6.50
N ILE A 439 -15.93 -13.16 6.27
CA ILE A 439 -16.06 -14.62 6.20
C ILE A 439 -16.27 -15.12 4.77
N SER A 440 -16.71 -14.24 3.87
CA SER A 440 -16.83 -14.52 2.44
C SER A 440 -16.64 -13.25 1.63
N LYS A 441 -15.96 -13.36 0.50
CA LYS A 441 -15.87 -12.34 -0.55
C LYS A 441 -16.29 -13.00 -1.85
N THR A 442 -17.23 -12.40 -2.57
CA THR A 442 -17.60 -12.84 -3.92
C THR A 442 -17.51 -11.66 -4.87
N ILE A 443 -16.83 -11.83 -6.00
CA ILE A 443 -16.88 -10.87 -7.11
C ILE A 443 -17.66 -11.48 -8.26
N THR A 444 -18.68 -10.75 -8.71
CA THR A 444 -19.42 -11.03 -9.94
C THR A 444 -19.14 -9.91 -10.93
N ALA A 445 -18.97 -10.23 -12.21
CA ALA A 445 -18.67 -9.20 -13.21
C ALA A 445 -19.26 -9.58 -14.58
N PRO A 446 -19.71 -8.60 -15.39
CA PRO A 446 -20.22 -8.86 -16.74
C PRO A 446 -19.23 -9.70 -17.55
N GLY A 447 -19.70 -10.81 -18.14
CA GLY A 447 -18.86 -11.67 -18.98
C GLY A 447 -17.80 -12.52 -18.26
N ALA A 448 -17.73 -12.50 -16.92
CA ALA A 448 -16.80 -13.31 -16.13
C ALA A 448 -17.53 -14.30 -15.21
N SER A 449 -16.93 -15.47 -14.98
CA SER A 449 -17.39 -16.40 -13.95
C SER A 449 -17.24 -15.78 -12.55
N PRO A 450 -18.21 -15.98 -11.63
CA PRO A 450 -18.07 -15.54 -10.25
C PRO A 450 -16.82 -16.12 -9.58
N ALA A 451 -16.14 -15.28 -8.79
CA ALA A 451 -14.99 -15.67 -7.99
C ALA A 451 -15.35 -15.52 -6.51
N THR A 452 -15.28 -16.61 -5.74
CA THR A 452 -15.59 -16.60 -4.30
C THR A 452 -14.40 -17.04 -3.48
N TRP A 453 -14.07 -16.25 -2.46
CA TRP A 453 -13.14 -16.58 -1.40
C TRP A 453 -13.93 -16.79 -0.11
N THR A 454 -13.60 -17.83 0.66
CA THR A 454 -14.14 -18.03 2.00
C THR A 454 -13.03 -18.03 3.03
N TYR A 455 -13.30 -17.43 4.19
CA TYR A 455 -12.30 -17.16 5.21
C TYR A 455 -12.69 -17.87 6.52
N GLY A 456 -11.72 -18.57 7.11
CA GLY A 456 -11.83 -19.20 8.40
C GLY A 456 -10.82 -18.62 9.39
N TYR A 457 -11.21 -18.53 10.65
CA TYR A 457 -10.35 -18.03 11.73
C TYR A 457 -10.42 -19.00 12.90
N GLU A 458 -9.30 -19.18 13.60
CA GLU A 458 -9.18 -20.12 14.72
C GLU A 458 -10.17 -19.85 15.87
N ASN A 459 -10.69 -18.62 16.00
CA ASN A 459 -11.61 -18.20 17.08
C ASN A 459 -11.05 -18.49 18.49
N ASP A 460 -9.76 -18.29 18.70
CA ASP A 460 -9.13 -18.46 20.00
C ASP A 460 -9.51 -17.31 20.95
N ALA A 461 -10.19 -17.63 22.05
CA ALA A 461 -10.61 -16.66 23.05
C ALA A 461 -9.49 -16.32 24.05
N GLY A 462 -8.43 -17.12 24.15
CA GLY A 462 -7.56 -17.17 25.33
C GLY A 462 -8.38 -17.54 26.58
N ASN A 463 -7.94 -18.53 27.37
CA ASN A 463 -8.78 -19.04 28.46
C ASN A 463 -9.14 -17.93 29.50
N PRO A 464 -10.44 -17.65 29.73
CA PRO A 464 -10.88 -16.67 30.72
C PRO A 464 -10.84 -17.14 32.18
N ILE A 465 -10.59 -18.43 32.43
CA ILE A 465 -10.86 -19.07 33.73
C ILE A 465 -9.74 -20.07 34.06
N ASN A 466 -8.90 -19.75 35.05
CA ASN A 466 -7.97 -20.63 35.80
C ASN A 466 -6.44 -20.57 35.58
N ASN A 467 -5.79 -19.48 35.13
CA ASN A 467 -4.32 -19.34 35.18
C ASN A 467 -3.49 -20.51 34.59
N VAL A 468 -4.08 -21.35 33.73
CA VAL A 468 -3.38 -22.38 32.96
C VAL A 468 -3.28 -21.86 31.54
N PRO A 469 -2.08 -21.73 30.94
CA PRO A 469 -1.95 -21.24 29.58
C PRO A 469 -2.52 -22.28 28.61
N PRO A 470 -3.54 -21.96 27.77
CA PRO A 470 -3.86 -22.77 26.62
C PRO A 470 -3.26 -22.09 25.40
N GLY A 471 -2.11 -22.58 24.98
CA GLY A 471 -1.81 -22.68 23.56
C GLY A 471 -1.93 -24.15 23.17
N PRO A 472 -2.14 -24.49 21.89
CA PRO A 472 -1.89 -25.85 21.44
C PRO A 472 -0.49 -26.27 21.91
N ALA A 473 -0.37 -27.50 22.43
CA ALA A 473 0.94 -28.06 22.76
C ALA A 473 1.85 -27.92 21.53
N CYS A 474 3.06 -27.40 21.73
CA CYS A 474 4.07 -27.34 20.69
C CYS A 474 4.23 -28.73 20.06
N VAL A 475 3.73 -28.91 18.85
CA VAL A 475 4.02 -30.12 18.06
C VAL A 475 5.36 -29.87 17.36
N SER A 476 6.28 -30.84 17.41
CA SER A 476 7.58 -30.67 16.75
C SER A 476 7.38 -30.41 15.24
N GLY A 477 7.98 -29.33 14.73
CA GLY A 477 7.84 -28.91 13.32
C GLY A 477 6.77 -27.84 13.04
N GLU A 478 5.93 -27.48 14.01
CA GLU A 478 4.95 -26.38 13.92
C GLU A 478 5.43 -25.12 14.68
N PRO A 479 5.14 -23.90 14.18
CA PRO A 479 5.48 -22.69 14.89
C PRO A 479 4.60 -22.55 16.14
N CYS A 480 5.21 -22.68 17.32
CA CYS A 480 4.54 -22.44 18.59
C CYS A 480 4.04 -21.00 18.68
N ASN A 481 3.02 -20.79 19.52
CA ASN A 481 2.47 -19.46 19.81
C ASN A 481 1.98 -18.70 18.57
N THR A 482 1.36 -19.45 17.65
CA THR A 482 0.70 -18.88 16.49
C THR A 482 -0.81 -19.03 16.57
N ASN A 483 -1.52 -18.20 15.83
CA ASN A 483 -2.92 -18.38 15.49
C ASN A 483 -3.08 -18.46 13.98
N TRP A 484 -4.09 -19.19 13.50
CA TRP A 484 -4.27 -19.39 12.06
C TRP A 484 -5.50 -18.70 11.47
N THR A 485 -5.35 -18.36 10.18
CA THR A 485 -6.42 -17.94 9.27
C THR A 485 -6.37 -18.82 8.02
N THR A 486 -7.51 -19.29 7.56
CA THR A 486 -7.63 -20.07 6.31
C THR A 486 -8.36 -19.28 5.23
N VAL A 487 -7.96 -19.48 3.98
CA VAL A 487 -8.61 -18.91 2.80
C VAL A 487 -8.83 -20.01 1.77
N GLN A 488 -10.08 -20.25 1.40
CA GLN A 488 -10.41 -21.05 0.22
C GLN A 488 -10.51 -20.11 -0.99
N GLU A 489 -9.66 -20.34 -1.99
CA GLU A 489 -9.65 -19.56 -3.23
C GLU A 489 -10.71 -20.07 -4.25
N PRO A 490 -11.14 -19.22 -5.21
CA PRO A 490 -12.09 -19.59 -6.28
C PRO A 490 -11.63 -20.77 -7.15
N ASN A 491 -10.33 -21.02 -7.22
CA ASN A 491 -9.74 -22.13 -7.97
C ASN A 491 -9.74 -23.46 -7.21
N GLY A 492 -10.27 -23.48 -5.98
CA GLY A 492 -10.26 -24.65 -5.11
C GLY A 492 -8.97 -24.87 -4.33
N ARG A 493 -8.03 -23.91 -4.27
CA ARG A 493 -6.86 -23.99 -3.37
C ARG A 493 -7.21 -23.54 -1.96
N HIS A 494 -6.54 -24.12 -0.98
CA HIS A 494 -6.68 -23.78 0.43
C HIS A 494 -5.36 -23.19 0.95
N LEU A 495 -5.41 -21.98 1.49
CA LEU A 495 -4.27 -21.31 2.09
C LEU A 495 -4.45 -21.27 3.60
N THR A 496 -3.37 -21.47 4.35
CA THR A 496 -3.35 -21.29 5.81
C THR A 496 -2.22 -20.35 6.20
N TYR A 497 -2.56 -19.23 6.82
CA TYR A 497 -1.64 -18.24 7.37
C TYR A 497 -1.51 -18.46 8.87
N TYR A 498 -0.29 -18.56 9.38
CA TYR A 498 -0.01 -18.64 10.81
C TYR A 498 0.66 -17.36 11.26
N HIS A 499 0.09 -16.65 12.23
CA HIS A 499 0.63 -15.40 12.76
C HIS A 499 1.07 -15.57 14.21
N TYR A 500 2.18 -14.97 14.60
CA TYR A 500 2.62 -15.00 15.99
C TYR A 500 1.71 -14.16 16.89
N TRP A 501 1.50 -14.59 18.15
CA TRP A 501 0.77 -13.82 19.16
C TRP A 501 1.58 -13.48 20.43
N THR A 502 2.90 -13.75 20.49
CA THR A 502 3.76 -13.45 21.67
C THR A 502 4.97 -12.58 21.36
N ALA A 503 5.68 -12.18 22.43
CA ALA A 503 6.94 -11.45 22.41
C ALA A 503 8.24 -12.33 22.29
N GLU A 504 8.11 -13.61 21.88
CA GLU A 504 9.17 -14.65 21.73
C GLU A 504 9.79 -15.17 23.08
N TRP A 505 10.23 -16.42 23.34
CA TRP A 505 10.71 -17.60 22.59
C TRP A 505 10.15 -18.94 23.12
N GLY A 506 10.21 -19.97 22.26
CA GLY A 506 10.08 -21.37 22.65
C GLY A 506 11.31 -21.87 23.40
N VAL A 507 11.09 -22.34 24.63
CA VAL A 507 11.84 -23.42 25.25
C VAL A 507 10.77 -24.35 25.83
N GLU A 508 10.92 -25.66 25.66
CA GLU A 508 10.23 -26.63 26.51
C GLU A 508 10.52 -26.27 27.97
N CYS A 509 9.65 -25.49 28.58
CA CYS A 509 9.67 -25.28 30.02
C CYS A 509 9.05 -26.52 30.65
N THR A 510 9.85 -27.58 30.78
CA THR A 510 9.62 -28.52 31.87
C THR A 510 9.75 -27.73 33.17
N GLN A 511 8.75 -27.86 34.04
CA GLN A 511 8.36 -26.95 35.11
C GLN A 511 9.44 -26.62 36.17
N SER A 512 10.66 -27.12 36.06
CA SER A 512 11.65 -27.16 37.14
C SER A 512 12.96 -26.40 36.89
N SER A 513 13.19 -25.76 35.74
CA SER A 513 14.48 -25.06 35.49
C SER A 513 14.37 -23.75 34.70
N CYS A 514 13.53 -22.81 35.17
CA CYS A 514 13.64 -21.40 34.80
C CYS A 514 14.38 -20.64 35.92
N PRO A 515 15.69 -20.35 35.80
CA PRO A 515 16.32 -19.39 36.70
C PRO A 515 15.76 -17.99 36.40
N ASN A 516 15.51 -17.23 37.46
CA ASN A 516 14.94 -15.87 37.47
C ASN A 516 15.88 -14.79 36.85
N THR A 517 16.64 -15.13 35.81
CA THR A 517 17.49 -14.18 35.08
C THR A 517 16.68 -13.47 34.01
N ILE A 518 16.51 -12.16 34.22
CA ILE A 518 15.94 -11.18 33.31
C ILE A 518 16.55 -11.36 31.90
N LEU A 519 15.82 -12.01 31.00
CA LEU A 519 16.10 -11.99 29.56
C LEU A 519 15.67 -10.62 29.00
N PRO A 520 16.27 -10.14 27.89
CA PRO A 520 15.94 -8.83 27.34
C PRO A 520 14.42 -8.75 27.06
N PRO A 521 13.73 -7.69 27.49
CA PRO A 521 12.32 -7.50 27.18
C PRO A 521 12.12 -7.20 25.68
N GLY A 522 11.23 -7.94 25.01
CA GLY A 522 10.44 -7.44 23.87
C GLY A 522 10.95 -7.72 22.45
N SER A 523 10.73 -8.94 21.92
CA SER A 523 10.66 -9.16 20.48
C SER A 523 9.18 -9.15 20.05
N PRO A 524 8.55 -8.02 19.68
CA PRO A 524 7.11 -7.99 19.42
C PRO A 524 6.77 -8.60 18.06
N LEU A 525 6.89 -9.93 17.96
CA LEU A 525 6.48 -10.67 16.77
C LEU A 525 4.96 -10.75 16.62
N GLY A 526 4.18 -10.31 17.61
CA GLY A 526 2.72 -10.27 17.56
C GLY A 526 2.19 -9.69 16.24
N GLY A 527 1.40 -10.48 15.52
CA GLY A 527 0.83 -10.15 14.21
C GLY A 527 1.73 -10.43 13.01
N LYS A 528 3.02 -10.78 13.18
CA LYS A 528 3.92 -11.16 12.09
C LYS A 528 3.56 -12.55 11.56
N LEU A 529 3.65 -12.73 10.25
CA LEU A 529 3.42 -14.01 9.58
C LEU A 529 4.56 -14.98 9.87
N ALA A 530 4.29 -16.08 10.56
CA ALA A 530 5.23 -17.15 10.87
C ALA A 530 5.35 -18.16 9.72
N ARG A 531 4.20 -18.51 9.11
CA ARG A 531 4.11 -19.54 8.07
C ARG A 531 2.94 -19.29 7.12
N LEU A 532 3.13 -19.63 5.85
CA LEU A 532 2.07 -19.75 4.85
C LEU A 532 2.10 -21.15 4.23
N GLU A 533 0.98 -21.87 4.32
CA GLU A 533 0.77 -23.14 3.61
C GLU A 533 -0.20 -22.96 2.44
N VAL A 534 0.08 -23.62 1.32
CA VAL A 534 -0.79 -23.70 0.15
C VAL A 534 -1.07 -25.16 -0.16
N ARG A 535 -2.35 -25.55 -0.13
CA ARG A 535 -2.83 -26.91 -0.36
C ARG A 535 -3.76 -26.97 -1.57
N GLU A 536 -3.74 -28.11 -2.26
CA GLU A 536 -4.71 -28.42 -3.31
C GLU A 536 -6.04 -28.87 -2.70
N GLY A 537 -7.16 -28.29 -3.13
CA GLY A 537 -8.47 -28.65 -2.60
C GLY A 537 -8.74 -28.01 -1.25
N GLY A 538 -9.06 -28.83 -0.25
CA GLY A 538 -9.44 -28.39 1.10
C GLY A 538 -8.31 -28.44 2.13
N PRO A 539 -8.62 -28.25 3.43
CA PRO A 539 -7.63 -28.16 4.51
C PRO A 539 -6.78 -29.43 4.69
N THR A 540 -7.29 -30.60 4.30
CA THR A 540 -6.58 -31.89 4.35
C THR A 540 -5.96 -32.28 3.00
N GLY A 541 -5.93 -31.35 2.04
CA GLY A 541 -5.39 -31.56 0.72
C GLY A 541 -3.87 -31.68 0.68
N THR A 542 -3.35 -32.09 -0.48
CA THR A 542 -1.91 -32.19 -0.73
C THR A 542 -1.25 -30.83 -0.55
N LEU A 543 -0.20 -30.77 0.29
CA LEU A 543 0.62 -29.57 0.47
C LEU A 543 1.44 -29.32 -0.80
N LEU A 544 1.16 -28.21 -1.48
CA LEU A 544 1.86 -27.79 -2.69
C LEU A 544 3.09 -26.96 -2.34
N GLU A 545 2.95 -26.10 -1.33
CA GLU A 545 3.98 -25.16 -0.90
C GLU A 545 3.83 -24.81 0.58
N LYS A 546 4.95 -24.69 1.27
CA LYS A 546 5.04 -24.17 2.63
C LYS A 546 6.16 -23.14 2.69
N THR A 547 5.85 -21.93 3.17
CA THR A 547 6.82 -20.85 3.37
C THR A 547 6.91 -20.53 4.85
N ASP A 548 8.10 -20.66 5.43
CA ASP A 548 8.42 -20.29 6.81
C ASP A 548 9.18 -18.96 6.83
N TYR A 549 8.87 -18.11 7.81
CA TYR A 549 9.50 -16.81 8.01
C TYR A 549 10.17 -16.77 9.39
N GLN A 550 11.40 -16.28 9.42
CA GLN A 550 12.12 -15.94 10.64
C GLN A 550 12.34 -14.43 10.66
N TYR A 551 12.49 -13.90 11.88
CA TYR A 551 12.66 -12.48 12.10
C TYR A 551 13.74 -12.25 13.15
N PHE A 552 14.39 -11.10 13.06
CA PHE A 552 15.23 -10.59 14.13
C PHE A 552 14.87 -9.14 14.46
N LEU A 553 15.26 -8.71 15.66
CA LEU A 553 15.11 -7.36 16.15
C LEU A 553 16.42 -6.59 15.97
N GLU A 554 16.38 -5.40 15.39
CA GLU A 554 17.58 -4.56 15.28
C GLU A 554 18.09 -4.09 16.66
N GLY A 555 19.41 -3.94 16.79
CA GLY A 555 20.09 -3.60 18.05
C GLY A 555 20.57 -4.83 18.83
N SER A 556 21.72 -4.73 19.51
CA SER A 556 22.21 -5.75 20.45
C SER A 556 22.55 -5.11 21.79
N GLY A 557 21.87 -5.52 22.88
CA GLY A 557 22.08 -4.97 24.23
C GLY A 557 20.97 -4.03 24.72
N PRO A 558 21.23 -3.09 25.67
CA PRO A 558 20.22 -2.18 26.24
C PRO A 558 19.81 -1.02 25.30
N GLU A 559 20.30 -1.02 24.06
CA GLU A 559 20.02 0.02 23.07
C GLU A 559 18.59 -0.12 22.52
N ALA A 560 17.80 0.96 22.57
CA ALA A 560 16.51 1.03 21.89
C ALA A 560 16.48 2.14 20.85
N PHE A 561 15.79 1.87 19.75
CA PHE A 561 15.54 2.83 18.69
C PHE A 561 14.63 3.98 19.18
N GLY A 562 13.63 3.67 20.01
CA GLY A 562 12.85 4.68 20.72
C GLY A 562 11.77 4.10 21.63
N LYS A 563 11.06 4.97 22.34
CA LYS A 563 9.92 4.63 23.20
C LYS A 563 8.61 4.90 22.49
N THR A 564 7.69 3.95 22.58
CA THR A 564 6.30 4.11 22.16
C THR A 564 5.33 3.96 23.34
N PHE A 565 4.07 4.29 23.06
CA PHE A 565 2.93 4.29 23.96
C PHE A 565 2.11 2.99 23.94
N ALA A 566 2.51 2.03 23.10
CA ALA A 566 1.82 0.75 22.97
C ALA A 566 1.75 0.01 24.32
N ARG A 567 0.58 -0.54 24.66
CA ARG A 567 0.43 -1.40 25.85
C ARG A 567 1.31 -2.64 25.70
N THR A 568 2.39 -2.76 26.48
CA THR A 568 3.04 -4.04 26.77
C THR A 568 3.09 -4.29 28.28
N GLY A 569 1.93 -4.53 28.90
CA GLY A 569 1.84 -4.91 30.31
C GLY A 569 2.08 -3.79 31.34
N PHE A 570 2.46 -4.17 32.57
CA PHE A 570 2.51 -3.31 33.77
C PHE A 570 3.61 -2.22 33.78
N VAL A 571 4.45 -2.12 32.73
CA VAL A 571 5.51 -1.09 32.65
C VAL A 571 5.07 0.12 31.82
N ALA A 572 5.58 1.30 32.15
CA ALA A 572 5.10 2.60 31.65
C ALA A 572 5.52 2.95 30.21
N PHE A 573 6.50 2.25 29.61
CA PHE A 573 6.97 2.51 28.24
C PHE A 573 7.44 1.22 27.58
N THR A 574 7.12 1.03 26.30
CA THR A 574 7.66 -0.06 25.48
C THR A 574 8.84 0.46 24.66
N MET A 575 10.03 -0.06 24.94
CA MET A 575 11.18 0.11 24.05
C MET A 575 10.86 -0.59 22.73
N THR A 576 11.00 0.13 21.63
CA THR A 576 10.65 -0.34 20.28
C THR A 576 11.88 -0.30 19.42
N ASN A 577 12.17 -1.43 18.76
CA ASN A 577 13.19 -1.55 17.73
C ASN A 577 12.53 -2.05 16.43
N PRO A 578 13.09 -1.72 15.26
CA PRO A 578 12.67 -2.32 14.00
C PRO A 578 12.83 -3.85 14.01
N THR A 579 11.83 -4.55 13.47
CA THR A 579 11.89 -6.01 13.25
C THR A 579 12.04 -6.28 11.76
N ARG A 580 12.98 -7.13 11.38
CA ARG A 580 13.29 -7.47 9.99
C ARG A 580 13.18 -8.97 9.77
N THR A 581 12.83 -9.36 8.55
CA THR A 581 12.85 -10.77 8.12
C THR A 581 14.28 -11.15 7.76
N ASP A 582 14.91 -12.03 8.54
CA ASP A 582 16.24 -12.59 8.20
C ASP A 582 16.10 -13.77 7.25
N VAL A 583 15.34 -14.80 7.59
CA VAL A 583 15.27 -16.04 6.81
C VAL A 583 13.88 -16.29 6.25
N VAL A 584 13.82 -16.63 4.97
CA VAL A 584 12.62 -17.17 4.31
C VAL A 584 12.94 -18.55 3.75
N THR A 585 12.18 -19.56 4.15
CA THR A 585 12.35 -20.95 3.68
C THR A 585 11.10 -21.41 2.95
N ILE A 586 11.22 -21.75 1.67
CA ILE A 586 10.13 -22.25 0.82
C ILE A 586 10.35 -23.73 0.55
N ASN A 587 9.41 -24.56 0.96
CA ASN A 587 9.33 -25.98 0.63
C ASN A 587 8.27 -26.20 -0.45
N ARG A 588 8.66 -26.65 -1.64
CA ARG A 588 7.76 -26.88 -2.78
C ARG A 588 8.06 -28.25 -3.40
N ASN A 589 7.08 -29.14 -3.40
CA ASN A 589 7.21 -30.49 -3.95
C ASN A 589 8.41 -31.31 -3.38
N GLY A 590 8.80 -31.05 -2.13
CA GLY A 590 9.94 -31.71 -1.48
C GLY A 590 11.30 -31.02 -1.67
N ASP A 591 11.38 -30.00 -2.54
CA ASP A 591 12.56 -29.15 -2.66
C ASP A 591 12.48 -27.96 -1.70
N THR A 592 13.59 -27.60 -1.07
CA THR A 592 13.71 -26.49 -0.13
C THR A 592 14.56 -25.38 -0.75
N PHE A 593 14.06 -24.15 -0.73
CA PHE A 593 14.75 -22.94 -1.14
C PHE A 593 14.85 -22.00 0.05
N THR A 594 16.05 -21.54 0.38
CA THR A 594 16.26 -20.65 1.52
C THR A 594 16.89 -19.34 1.06
N THR A 595 16.31 -18.23 1.49
CA THR A 595 16.88 -16.88 1.38
C THR A 595 17.25 -16.40 2.77
N ASP A 596 18.52 -16.10 2.97
CA ASP A 596 19.09 -15.56 4.21
C ASP A 596 19.51 -14.11 3.97
N ASN A 597 18.93 -13.18 4.72
CA ASN A 597 19.20 -11.75 4.68
C ASN A 597 20.00 -11.33 5.92
N ASN A 598 21.21 -10.83 5.68
CA ASN A 598 22.10 -10.32 6.72
C ASN A 598 22.16 -8.80 6.68
N PHE A 599 22.22 -8.19 7.86
CA PHE A 599 22.16 -6.74 8.08
C PHE A 599 23.26 -6.31 9.05
N ASN A 600 23.64 -5.04 8.99
CA ASN A 600 24.38 -4.42 10.11
C ASN A 600 23.37 -3.74 11.03
N THR A 601 23.13 -4.35 12.19
CA THR A 601 22.04 -4.00 13.11
C THR A 601 22.52 -3.18 14.31
N THR A 602 23.82 -2.90 14.40
CA THR A 602 24.42 -2.16 15.50
C THR A 602 24.24 -0.66 15.28
N PHE A 603 23.37 -0.01 16.05
CA PHE A 603 23.04 1.41 15.86
C PHE A 603 24.25 2.34 16.02
N SER A 604 25.22 1.99 16.87
CA SER A 604 26.45 2.76 17.05
C SER A 604 27.44 2.62 15.89
N SER A 605 27.25 1.64 14.99
CA SER A 605 28.14 1.39 13.85
C SER A 605 27.99 2.47 12.77
N SER A 606 29.11 2.98 12.26
CA SER A 606 29.15 3.87 11.09
C SER A 606 28.63 3.23 9.80
N SER A 607 28.55 1.90 9.75
CA SER A 607 28.00 1.14 8.64
C SER A 607 26.65 0.50 8.98
N TYR A 608 25.97 1.00 10.02
CA TYR A 608 24.60 0.59 10.35
C TYR A 608 23.73 0.66 9.10
N SER A 609 23.05 -0.44 8.78
CA SER A 609 22.46 -0.60 7.46
C SER A 609 21.03 -0.10 7.35
N TRP A 610 20.46 0.50 8.41
CA TRP A 610 19.12 1.11 8.38
C TRP A 610 17.99 0.19 7.87
N GLY A 611 18.14 -1.12 8.08
CA GLY A 611 17.20 -2.13 7.58
C GLY A 611 17.39 -2.55 6.11
N PHE A 612 18.45 -2.07 5.45
CA PHE A 612 18.85 -2.57 4.13
C PHE A 612 19.76 -3.81 4.28
N PRO A 613 19.49 -4.92 3.56
CA PRO A 613 20.30 -6.13 3.67
C PRO A 613 21.65 -5.93 3.00
N THR A 614 22.73 -6.14 3.76
CA THR A 614 24.12 -5.99 3.30
C THR A 614 24.63 -7.26 2.62
N ASN A 615 24.04 -8.41 2.92
CA ASN A 615 24.32 -9.69 2.25
C ASN A 615 23.02 -10.48 2.13
N VAL A 616 22.76 -11.01 0.93
CA VAL A 616 21.64 -11.91 0.67
C VAL A 616 22.18 -13.21 0.10
N THR A 617 21.90 -14.33 0.76
CA THR A 617 22.33 -15.67 0.33
C THR A 617 21.13 -16.53 -0.01
N GLU A 618 21.07 -17.00 -1.26
CA GLU A 618 20.04 -17.89 -1.78
C GLU A 618 20.62 -19.31 -1.96
N THR A 619 19.95 -20.33 -1.40
CA THR A 619 20.35 -21.74 -1.49
C THR A 619 19.18 -22.63 -1.90
N SER A 620 19.49 -23.84 -2.41
CA SER A 620 18.49 -24.84 -2.81
C SER A 620 18.92 -26.26 -2.47
N SER A 621 18.00 -27.09 -2.00
CA SER A 621 18.21 -28.53 -1.81
C SER A 621 18.49 -29.27 -3.12
N THR A 622 18.08 -28.72 -4.27
CA THR A 622 18.35 -29.30 -5.60
C THR A 622 19.81 -29.13 -6.04
N ALA A 623 20.55 -28.24 -5.39
CA ALA A 623 21.95 -27.94 -5.67
C ALA A 623 22.67 -27.52 -4.38
N PRO A 624 22.81 -28.44 -3.40
CA PRO A 624 23.21 -28.10 -2.03
C PRO A 624 24.65 -27.58 -1.91
N SER A 625 25.49 -27.82 -2.92
CA SER A 625 26.87 -27.30 -3.00
C SER A 625 26.98 -25.92 -3.64
N LEU A 626 25.87 -25.35 -4.12
CA LEU A 626 25.83 -24.06 -4.79
C LEU A 626 24.98 -23.07 -3.98
N SER A 627 25.52 -21.88 -3.80
CA SER A 627 24.78 -20.72 -3.31
C SER A 627 24.92 -19.55 -4.28
N ARG A 628 23.94 -18.64 -4.23
CA ARG A 628 24.03 -17.32 -4.84
C ARG A 628 24.08 -16.32 -3.71
N THR A 629 25.22 -15.65 -3.58
CA THR A 629 25.41 -14.61 -2.57
C THR A 629 25.52 -13.27 -3.27
N THR A 630 24.73 -12.30 -2.80
CA THR A 630 24.78 -10.91 -3.25
C THR A 630 25.16 -10.03 -2.06
N ASP A 631 26.34 -9.43 -2.10
CA ASP A 631 26.73 -8.41 -1.13
C ASP A 631 26.43 -7.03 -1.70
N THR A 632 25.84 -6.16 -0.87
CA THR A 632 25.56 -4.77 -1.22
C THR A 632 26.18 -3.86 -0.16
N VAL A 633 27.06 -2.96 -0.60
CA VAL A 633 27.58 -1.88 0.24
C VAL A 633 26.69 -0.66 0.01
N TYR A 634 26.18 -0.06 1.07
CA TYR A 634 25.37 1.17 0.98
C TYR A 634 26.17 2.38 1.47
N THR A 635 25.93 3.51 0.82
CA THR A 635 26.24 4.84 1.34
C THR A 635 24.92 5.48 1.79
N HIS A 636 25.00 6.37 2.77
CA HIS A 636 23.86 7.12 3.29
C HIS A 636 24.20 8.61 3.26
N ASN A 637 23.34 9.43 2.66
CA ASN A 637 23.45 10.88 2.73
C ASN A 637 22.68 11.37 3.96
N THR A 638 23.28 11.28 5.14
CA THR A 638 22.63 11.65 6.42
C THR A 638 22.36 13.14 6.55
N THR A 639 23.01 13.99 5.75
CA THR A 639 22.73 15.44 5.70
C THR A 639 21.39 15.71 5.02
N LYS A 640 21.14 15.07 3.88
CA LYS A 640 19.84 15.14 3.17
C LYS A 640 18.84 14.10 3.64
N TRP A 641 19.25 13.20 4.53
CA TRP A 641 18.48 12.06 5.02
C TRP A 641 18.00 11.11 3.91
N VAL A 642 18.87 10.88 2.92
CA VAL A 642 18.65 9.89 1.85
C VAL A 642 19.41 8.62 2.21
N LEU A 643 18.68 7.56 2.56
CA LEU A 643 19.25 6.32 3.09
C LEU A 643 19.20 5.18 2.06
N GLY A 644 20.15 4.25 2.14
CA GLY A 644 20.13 3.02 1.36
C GLY A 644 20.58 3.17 -0.09
N LEU A 645 21.55 4.05 -0.36
CA LEU A 645 22.10 4.27 -1.69
C LEU A 645 23.16 3.20 -2.01
N PRO A 646 22.92 2.22 -2.92
CA PRO A 646 23.88 1.14 -3.19
C PRO A 646 25.18 1.68 -3.82
N SER A 647 26.32 1.54 -3.17
CA SER A 647 27.62 1.94 -3.72
C SER A 647 28.26 0.83 -4.55
N THR A 648 28.19 -0.41 -4.09
CA THR A 648 28.69 -1.58 -4.85
C THR A 648 27.76 -2.76 -4.64
N LEU A 649 27.68 -3.59 -5.68
CA LEU A 649 26.99 -4.87 -5.65
C LEU A 649 27.91 -5.97 -6.18
N THR A 650 28.21 -6.95 -5.34
CA THR A 650 29.01 -8.11 -5.72
C THR A 650 28.18 -9.38 -5.69
N LYS A 651 28.24 -10.20 -6.74
CA LYS A 651 27.60 -11.53 -6.77
C LYS A 651 28.67 -12.60 -6.79
N ASN A 652 28.65 -13.49 -5.79
CA ASN A 652 29.68 -14.52 -5.59
C ASN A 652 31.10 -13.90 -5.66
N SER A 653 31.29 -12.81 -4.91
CA SER A 653 32.54 -12.01 -4.83
C SER A 653 33.01 -11.36 -6.14
N LYS A 654 32.17 -11.29 -7.18
CA LYS A 654 32.46 -10.56 -8.41
C LYS A 654 31.68 -9.26 -8.45
N LEU A 655 32.35 -8.14 -8.72
CA LEU A 655 31.70 -6.84 -8.91
C LEU A 655 30.78 -6.89 -10.12
N PHE A 656 29.50 -6.60 -9.91
CA PHE A 656 28.50 -6.47 -10.98
C PHE A 656 28.21 -5.01 -11.26
N ASP A 657 27.86 -4.26 -10.23
CA ASP A 657 27.44 -2.86 -10.35
C ASP A 657 28.15 -2.01 -9.29
N SER A 658 28.49 -0.77 -9.65
CA SER A 658 28.93 0.25 -8.68
C SER A 658 28.41 1.62 -9.07
N TYR A 659 27.99 2.39 -8.06
CA TYR A 659 27.39 3.70 -8.24
C TYR A 659 28.13 4.75 -7.44
N THR A 660 28.16 5.97 -7.98
CA THR A 660 28.52 7.17 -7.22
C THR A 660 27.33 8.12 -7.20
N TYR A 661 27.31 9.01 -6.22
CA TYR A 661 26.19 9.90 -5.96
C TYR A 661 26.66 11.33 -5.81
N ASP A 662 25.84 12.27 -6.27
CA ASP A 662 26.05 13.68 -6.01
C ASP A 662 25.67 14.09 -4.58
N SER A 663 25.85 15.37 -4.25
CA SER A 663 25.56 15.92 -2.92
C SER A 663 24.07 15.83 -2.49
N LEU A 664 23.15 15.58 -3.42
CA LEU A 664 21.72 15.39 -3.15
C LEU A 664 21.33 13.90 -3.05
N GLY A 665 22.27 12.97 -3.28
CA GLY A 665 22.01 11.54 -3.27
C GLY A 665 21.46 10.99 -4.60
N ARG A 666 21.60 11.75 -5.70
CA ARG A 666 21.22 11.28 -7.04
C ARG A 666 22.41 10.57 -7.69
N VAL A 667 22.16 9.57 -8.54
CA VAL A 667 23.24 8.82 -9.21
C VAL A 667 24.03 9.76 -10.12
N ASP A 668 25.34 9.84 -9.90
CA ASP A 668 26.27 10.60 -10.74
C ASP A 668 26.85 9.69 -11.83
N THR A 669 27.41 8.55 -11.43
CA THR A 669 27.89 7.52 -12.36
C THR A 669 27.45 6.12 -11.96
N HIS A 670 27.32 5.26 -12.97
CA HIS A 670 27.08 3.84 -12.81
C HIS A 670 28.07 3.06 -13.67
N SER A 671 28.76 2.11 -13.05
CA SER A 671 29.73 1.22 -13.70
C SER A 671 29.27 -0.22 -13.58
N LYS A 672 29.50 -1.01 -14.65
CA LYS A 672 29.24 -2.44 -14.70
C LYS A 672 30.54 -3.21 -14.84
N PHE A 673 30.74 -4.21 -13.99
CA PHE A 673 31.97 -5.03 -13.94
C PHE A 673 33.26 -4.19 -13.85
N GLY A 674 33.20 -3.04 -13.16
CA GLY A 674 34.31 -2.11 -12.99
C GLY A 674 34.56 -1.15 -14.17
N ALA A 675 33.80 -1.23 -15.25
CA ALA A 675 33.86 -0.29 -16.36
C ALA A 675 32.71 0.72 -16.28
N LEU A 676 33.00 2.01 -16.51
CA LEU A 676 31.99 3.05 -16.60
C LEU A 676 30.97 2.65 -17.67
N ALA A 677 29.71 2.54 -17.29
CA ALA A 677 28.62 2.24 -18.21
C ALA A 677 27.90 3.53 -18.61
N GLU A 678 27.65 4.40 -17.63
CA GLU A 678 26.88 5.62 -17.83
C GLU A 678 27.14 6.67 -16.73
N SER A 679 26.93 7.93 -17.09
CA SER A 679 26.95 9.08 -16.19
C SER A 679 25.78 10.02 -16.44
N PHE A 680 25.33 10.71 -15.41
CA PHE A 680 24.12 11.53 -15.42
C PHE A 680 24.42 12.95 -14.94
N SER A 681 23.72 13.92 -15.51
CA SER A 681 23.57 15.24 -14.90
C SER A 681 22.10 15.58 -14.75
N TYR A 682 21.78 16.51 -13.85
CA TYR A 682 20.41 16.84 -13.49
C TYR A 682 20.14 18.33 -13.68
N SER A 683 18.90 18.65 -14.05
CA SER A 683 18.48 20.02 -14.29
C SER A 683 18.29 20.77 -12.98
N ALA A 684 18.76 22.03 -12.96
CA ALA A 684 18.50 23.01 -11.92
C ALA A 684 17.50 24.09 -12.38
N ALA A 685 16.89 23.92 -13.55
CA ALA A 685 15.91 24.87 -14.06
C ALA A 685 14.57 24.71 -13.34
N ALA A 686 13.91 25.84 -13.07
CA ALA A 686 12.56 25.86 -12.51
C ALA A 686 11.61 25.01 -13.38
N GLY A 687 10.66 24.33 -12.73
CA GLY A 687 9.70 23.44 -13.38
C GLY A 687 10.27 22.12 -13.92
N GLN A 688 11.55 21.82 -13.69
CA GLN A 688 12.15 20.51 -14.00
C GLN A 688 13.33 20.22 -13.06
N LEU A 689 13.25 20.69 -11.82
CA LEU A 689 14.32 20.51 -10.84
C LEU A 689 14.54 19.03 -10.56
N GLY A 690 15.79 18.57 -10.70
CA GLY A 690 16.16 17.18 -10.43
C GLY A 690 15.80 16.18 -11.53
N THR A 691 15.22 16.60 -12.64
CA THR A 691 15.07 15.71 -13.80
C THR A 691 16.42 15.49 -14.47
N VAL A 692 16.59 14.38 -15.18
CA VAL A 692 17.83 14.09 -15.91
C VAL A 692 18.00 15.12 -17.04
N ALA A 693 19.12 15.85 -17.03
CA ALA A 693 19.49 16.82 -18.05
C ALA A 693 20.40 16.19 -19.12
N THR A 694 21.34 15.35 -18.72
CA THR A 694 22.17 14.58 -19.65
C THR A 694 22.32 13.14 -19.22
N TYR A 695 22.38 12.27 -20.22
CA TYR A 695 22.81 10.89 -20.11
C TYR A 695 24.05 10.73 -20.99
N THR A 696 25.15 10.21 -20.45
CA THR A 696 26.39 10.00 -21.19
C THR A 696 26.86 8.56 -21.03
N ASP A 697 27.08 7.86 -22.14
CA ASP A 697 27.57 6.48 -22.10
C ASP A 697 29.06 6.38 -21.72
N GLY A 698 29.51 5.16 -21.47
CA GLY A 698 30.92 4.85 -21.18
C GLY A 698 31.85 4.76 -22.40
N HIS A 699 31.41 5.19 -23.60
CA HIS A 699 32.25 5.09 -24.81
C HIS A 699 33.43 6.07 -24.76
N SER A 700 34.45 5.82 -25.59
CA SER A 700 35.59 6.73 -25.78
C SER A 700 35.79 6.98 -27.28
N PRO A 701 35.40 8.17 -27.80
CA PRO A 701 34.85 9.33 -27.08
C PRO A 701 33.41 9.09 -26.56
N PRO A 702 32.97 9.77 -25.48
CA PRO A 702 31.65 9.55 -24.91
C PRO A 702 30.54 10.11 -25.80
N HIS A 703 29.40 9.41 -25.82
CA HIS A 703 28.18 9.90 -26.44
C HIS A 703 27.24 10.49 -25.39
N THR A 704 26.84 11.75 -25.57
CA THR A 704 25.93 12.44 -24.65
C THR A 704 24.58 12.73 -25.29
N TRP A 705 23.51 12.28 -24.64
CA TRP A 705 22.13 12.67 -24.90
C TRP A 705 21.75 13.82 -23.98
N THR A 706 21.10 14.84 -24.52
CA THR A 706 20.55 15.96 -23.74
C THR A 706 19.04 15.86 -23.69
N LEU A 707 18.48 15.92 -22.49
CA LEU A 707 17.06 15.82 -22.21
C LEU A 707 16.59 17.15 -21.60
N SER A 708 15.55 17.74 -22.17
CA SER A 708 15.05 19.04 -21.74
C SER A 708 13.54 19.14 -21.92
N GLU A 709 12.97 20.25 -21.44
CA GLU A 709 11.54 20.55 -21.59
C GLU A 709 10.71 19.44 -20.94
N TRP A 710 11.02 19.12 -19.69
CA TRP A 710 10.27 18.08 -18.98
C TRP A 710 8.86 18.56 -18.67
N LYS A 711 7.87 17.73 -18.97
CA LYS A 711 6.46 17.94 -18.63
C LYS A 711 5.84 16.64 -18.16
N ARG A 712 5.16 16.65 -17.02
CA ARG A 712 4.48 15.47 -16.44
C ARG A 712 5.36 14.20 -16.39
N GLY A 713 6.63 14.38 -16.03
CA GLY A 713 7.61 13.31 -15.85
C GLY A 713 8.21 12.78 -17.16
N LYS A 714 8.01 13.48 -18.29
CA LYS A 714 8.49 13.07 -19.60
C LYS A 714 9.29 14.20 -20.25
N PRO A 715 10.49 13.94 -20.81
CA PRO A 715 11.18 14.94 -21.60
C PRO A 715 10.41 15.16 -22.92
N GLU A 716 10.11 16.42 -23.24
CA GLU A 716 9.54 16.81 -24.53
C GLU A 716 10.61 16.95 -25.60
N ARG A 717 11.89 17.06 -25.22
CA ARG A 717 13.01 17.17 -26.18
C ARG A 717 14.21 16.31 -25.78
N ILE A 718 14.64 15.46 -26.71
CA ILE A 718 15.81 14.58 -26.55
C ILE A 718 16.74 14.76 -27.76
N VAL A 719 17.94 15.29 -27.52
CA VAL A 719 18.97 15.50 -28.56
C VAL A 719 19.95 14.34 -28.54
N ARG A 720 20.20 13.75 -29.71
CA ARG A 720 21.23 12.70 -29.85
C ARG A 720 22.65 13.29 -29.90
N PRO A 721 23.65 12.51 -29.47
CA PRO A 721 25.06 12.83 -29.65
C PRO A 721 25.39 13.21 -31.11
N GLY A 722 26.39 14.08 -31.30
CA GLY A 722 26.95 14.39 -32.62
C GLY A 722 25.99 15.09 -33.60
N GLY A 723 24.88 15.69 -33.11
CA GLY A 723 23.91 16.36 -33.96
C GLY A 723 23.06 15.41 -34.81
N LEU A 724 22.98 14.13 -34.43
CA LEU A 724 22.27 13.08 -35.17
C LEU A 724 20.73 13.21 -35.09
N GLY A 725 20.18 14.40 -34.93
CA GLY A 725 18.75 14.65 -34.84
C GLY A 725 18.21 14.76 -33.42
N THR A 726 16.96 15.20 -33.33
CA THR A 726 16.24 15.47 -32.08
C THR A 726 14.92 14.75 -32.12
N PHE A 727 14.59 14.03 -31.05
CA PHE A 727 13.24 13.55 -30.80
C PHE A 727 12.48 14.65 -30.05
N THR A 728 11.27 14.95 -30.51
CA THR A 728 10.37 15.85 -29.78
C THR A 728 9.05 15.19 -29.46
N ARG A 729 8.38 15.68 -28.43
CA ARG A 729 7.08 15.21 -27.98
C ARG A 729 6.30 16.35 -27.37
N GLU A 730 4.98 16.31 -27.50
CA GLU A 730 4.06 17.20 -26.81
C GLU A 730 3.25 16.40 -25.78
N VAL A 731 3.17 16.91 -24.55
CA VAL A 731 2.47 16.31 -23.41
C VAL A 731 1.41 17.28 -22.89
N ASN A 732 0.18 16.79 -22.72
CA ASN A 732 -0.91 17.61 -22.21
C ASN A 732 -0.95 17.67 -20.67
N GLU A 733 -1.91 18.40 -20.11
CA GLU A 733 -2.06 18.59 -18.67
C GLU A 733 -2.37 17.31 -17.87
N ASP A 734 -2.96 16.30 -18.51
CA ASP A 734 -3.19 14.98 -17.90
C ASP A 734 -1.96 14.06 -17.99
N GLY A 735 -0.88 14.51 -18.63
CA GLY A 735 0.34 13.75 -18.84
C GLY A 735 0.28 12.78 -20.01
N TRP A 736 -0.73 12.89 -20.87
CA TRP A 736 -0.86 12.12 -22.10
C TRP A 736 -0.01 12.73 -23.21
N VAL A 737 0.56 11.87 -24.03
CA VAL A 737 1.40 12.25 -25.15
C VAL A 737 0.51 12.54 -26.35
N THR A 738 0.40 13.78 -26.79
CA THR A 738 -0.48 14.17 -27.91
C THR A 738 0.22 14.18 -29.26
N LYS A 739 1.55 14.30 -29.28
CA LYS A 739 2.36 14.25 -30.50
C LYS A 739 3.77 13.77 -30.21
N GLU A 740 4.37 13.05 -31.14
CA GLU A 740 5.79 12.68 -31.12
C GLU A 740 6.39 12.92 -32.52
N THR A 741 7.60 13.45 -32.58
CA THR A 741 8.42 13.55 -33.79
C THR A 741 9.69 12.76 -33.57
N ASP A 742 9.90 11.72 -34.37
CA ASP A 742 11.08 10.88 -34.24
C ASP A 742 12.37 11.59 -34.72
N TYR A 743 13.52 10.95 -34.52
CA TYR A 743 14.82 11.50 -34.94
C TYR A 743 14.98 11.66 -36.47
N ARG A 744 14.05 11.13 -37.27
CA ARG A 744 13.99 11.24 -38.74
C ARG A 744 12.97 12.29 -39.19
N GLY A 745 12.30 12.98 -38.26
CA GLY A 745 11.26 13.97 -38.55
C GLY A 745 9.87 13.38 -38.81
N MET A 746 9.65 12.09 -38.53
CA MET A 746 8.36 11.45 -38.71
C MET A 746 7.44 11.78 -37.54
N VAL A 747 6.25 12.32 -37.84
CA VAL A 747 5.31 12.83 -36.85
C VAL A 747 4.17 11.83 -36.62
N PHE A 748 3.89 11.53 -35.35
CA PHE A 748 2.71 10.80 -34.89
C PHE A 748 1.86 11.72 -34.02
N ASN A 749 0.55 11.76 -34.24
CA ASN A 749 -0.39 12.44 -33.35
C ASN A 749 -1.29 11.43 -32.64
N PHE A 750 -1.70 11.77 -31.43
CA PHE A 750 -2.50 10.91 -30.56
C PHE A 750 -3.71 11.68 -30.04
N GLY A 751 -4.89 11.09 -30.22
CA GLY A 751 -6.14 11.61 -29.67
C GLY A 751 -6.60 10.77 -28.48
N TYR A 752 -7.23 11.42 -27.50
CA TYR A 752 -7.74 10.78 -26.30
C TYR A 752 -9.18 11.22 -26.02
N ASP A 753 -9.95 10.34 -25.39
CA ASP A 753 -11.21 10.71 -24.76
C ASP A 753 -10.94 11.56 -23.51
N THR A 754 -11.44 12.79 -23.50
CA THR A 754 -11.14 13.78 -22.44
C THR A 754 -11.65 13.39 -21.06
N ALA A 755 -12.63 12.49 -20.96
CA ALA A 755 -13.21 12.07 -19.69
C ALA A 755 -12.46 10.88 -19.07
N THR A 756 -12.06 9.91 -19.89
CA THR A 756 -11.44 8.64 -19.45
C THR A 756 -9.92 8.59 -19.62
N GLY A 757 -9.37 9.37 -20.55
CA GLY A 757 -7.98 9.25 -20.99
C GLY A 757 -7.70 8.05 -21.88
N TRP A 758 -8.73 7.41 -22.42
CA TRP A 758 -8.52 6.32 -23.37
C TRP A 758 -8.13 6.85 -24.74
N LEU A 759 -7.19 6.18 -25.38
CA LEU A 759 -6.69 6.56 -26.70
C LEU A 759 -7.77 6.35 -27.77
N THR A 760 -8.11 7.39 -28.52
CA THR A 760 -9.14 7.38 -29.58
C THR A 760 -8.56 7.52 -30.98
N LEU A 761 -7.32 8.00 -31.12
CA LEU A 761 -6.66 8.20 -32.41
C LEU A 761 -5.15 7.95 -32.33
N VAL A 762 -4.60 7.29 -33.35
CA VAL A 762 -3.18 7.29 -33.70
C VAL A 762 -3.06 7.72 -35.17
N ASP A 763 -2.75 8.99 -35.37
CA ASP A 763 -2.44 9.58 -36.68
C ASP A 763 -0.96 9.35 -37.00
N ARG A 764 -0.69 8.84 -38.21
CA ARG A 764 0.63 8.35 -38.62
C ARG A 764 1.20 9.15 -39.78
N PRO A 765 2.53 9.14 -39.93
CA PRO A 765 3.17 9.70 -41.11
C PRO A 765 2.65 9.03 -42.39
N ALA A 766 2.37 9.82 -43.42
CA ALA A 766 2.08 9.29 -44.74
C ALA A 766 3.23 8.37 -45.24
N PRO A 767 2.92 7.29 -45.97
CA PRO A 767 1.61 6.86 -46.47
C PRO A 767 0.86 5.89 -45.53
N PHE A 768 1.23 5.79 -44.25
CA PHE A 768 0.60 4.82 -43.35
C PHE A 768 -0.78 5.28 -42.91
N ASN A 769 -1.78 4.39 -43.01
CA ASN A 769 -3.13 4.69 -42.53
C ASN A 769 -3.16 4.87 -41.00
N ASP A 770 -3.97 5.84 -40.58
CA ASP A 770 -4.28 6.15 -39.19
C ASP A 770 -5.04 5.01 -38.50
N THR A 771 -5.10 5.06 -37.17
CA THR A 771 -5.94 4.18 -36.37
C THR A 771 -6.94 4.98 -35.56
N THR A 772 -8.24 4.81 -35.84
CA THR A 772 -9.32 5.32 -34.99
C THR A 772 -9.73 4.24 -34.00
N ILE A 773 -10.08 4.63 -32.78
CA ILE A 773 -10.46 3.72 -31.69
C ILE A 773 -11.72 4.26 -31.02
N SER A 774 -12.71 3.41 -30.83
CA SER A 774 -13.95 3.73 -30.12
C SER A 774 -14.22 2.71 -29.03
N TYR A 775 -14.82 3.16 -27.94
CA TYR A 775 -15.19 2.33 -26.80
C TYR A 775 -16.70 2.41 -26.57
N SER A 776 -17.32 1.26 -26.31
CA SER A 776 -18.75 1.17 -25.97
C SER A 776 -18.97 0.16 -24.83
N ASN A 777 -20.20 0.09 -24.31
CA ASN A 777 -20.59 -0.83 -23.23
C ASN A 777 -19.77 -0.66 -21.94
N LEU A 778 -19.50 0.59 -21.54
CA LEU A 778 -18.54 0.93 -20.48
C LEU A 778 -18.80 0.23 -19.14
N SER A 779 -20.06 -0.03 -18.81
CA SER A 779 -20.50 -0.64 -17.53
C SER A 779 -21.00 -2.08 -17.65
N THR A 780 -20.98 -2.68 -18.84
CA THR A 780 -21.56 -4.01 -19.09
C THR A 780 -20.61 -4.95 -19.84
N GLY A 781 -19.30 -4.67 -19.78
CA GLY A 781 -18.25 -5.34 -20.55
C GLY A 781 -17.84 -4.51 -21.76
N ILE A 782 -16.68 -3.85 -21.64
CA ILE A 782 -16.19 -2.87 -22.61
C ILE A 782 -15.95 -3.53 -23.96
N VAL A 783 -16.46 -2.90 -25.02
CA VAL A 783 -16.11 -3.24 -26.41
C VAL A 783 -15.22 -2.14 -26.95
N ALA A 784 -14.00 -2.49 -27.33
CA ALA A 784 -13.06 -1.61 -28.01
C ALA A 784 -13.01 -1.99 -29.49
N THR A 785 -13.28 -1.03 -30.36
CA THR A 785 -13.20 -1.22 -31.82
C THR A 785 -12.13 -0.29 -32.38
N SER A 786 -11.17 -0.84 -33.11
CA SER A 786 -10.16 -0.08 -33.83
C SER A 786 -10.23 -0.33 -35.33
N THR A 787 -9.99 0.73 -36.11
CA THR A 787 -9.97 0.68 -37.57
C THR A 787 -8.67 1.27 -38.08
N ARG A 788 -7.95 0.54 -38.94
CA ARG A 788 -6.73 0.99 -39.62
C ARG A 788 -6.75 0.62 -41.09
N GLY A 789 -6.92 1.60 -41.96
CA GLY A 789 -7.20 1.33 -43.38
C GLY A 789 -8.45 0.46 -43.48
N THR A 790 -8.34 -0.70 -44.12
CA THR A 790 -9.45 -1.66 -44.21
C THR A 790 -9.54 -2.61 -43.02
N LYS A 791 -8.51 -2.72 -42.17
CA LYS A 791 -8.50 -3.65 -41.02
C LYS A 791 -9.34 -3.11 -39.87
N ILE A 792 -10.27 -3.92 -39.37
CA ILE A 792 -11.00 -3.68 -38.12
C ILE A 792 -10.64 -4.74 -37.09
N ILE A 793 -10.41 -4.32 -35.84
CA ILE A 793 -10.32 -5.20 -34.68
C ILE A 793 -11.39 -4.79 -33.69
N THR A 794 -12.24 -5.72 -33.27
CA THR A 794 -13.23 -5.52 -32.20
C THR A 794 -12.92 -6.49 -31.06
N ALA A 795 -12.54 -5.95 -29.90
CA ALA A 795 -12.25 -6.70 -28.69
C ALA A 795 -13.34 -6.47 -27.64
N THR A 796 -14.03 -7.54 -27.25
CA THR A 796 -14.98 -7.55 -26.13
C THR A 796 -14.25 -7.98 -24.86
N HIS A 797 -14.47 -7.24 -23.78
CA HIS A 797 -13.86 -7.47 -22.49
C HIS A 797 -14.91 -7.84 -21.45
N ASP A 798 -14.50 -8.62 -20.45
CA ASP A 798 -15.29 -8.80 -19.24
C ASP A 798 -15.14 -7.60 -18.28
N GLY A 799 -15.85 -7.64 -17.15
CA GLY A 799 -15.75 -6.63 -16.09
C GLY A 799 -14.44 -6.65 -15.29
N TYR A 800 -13.44 -7.44 -15.68
CA TYR A 800 -12.05 -7.28 -15.22
C TYR A 800 -11.17 -6.63 -16.29
N LEU A 801 -11.78 -6.16 -17.40
CA LEU A 801 -11.11 -5.65 -18.59
C LEU A 801 -10.21 -6.69 -19.29
N ARG A 802 -10.54 -7.98 -19.15
CA ARG A 802 -9.83 -9.05 -19.85
C ARG A 802 -10.50 -9.33 -21.19
N PRO A 803 -9.76 -9.43 -22.30
CA PRO A 803 -10.35 -9.71 -23.60
C PRO A 803 -10.92 -11.14 -23.65
N THR A 804 -12.24 -11.27 -23.78
CA THR A 804 -12.92 -12.58 -23.87
C THR A 804 -13.18 -13.01 -25.31
N HIS A 805 -13.29 -12.04 -26.21
CA HIS A 805 -13.53 -12.27 -27.62
C HIS A 805 -12.90 -11.19 -28.48
N VAL A 806 -12.08 -11.59 -29.45
CA VAL A 806 -11.43 -10.68 -30.41
C VAL A 806 -11.84 -11.08 -31.81
N LYS A 807 -12.46 -10.15 -32.53
CA LYS A 807 -12.83 -10.26 -33.94
C LYS A 807 -11.89 -9.38 -34.76
N THR A 808 -11.24 -9.95 -35.78
CA THR A 808 -10.46 -9.21 -36.78
C THR A 808 -11.09 -9.40 -38.14
N GLU A 809 -11.33 -8.33 -38.90
CA GLU A 809 -11.91 -8.38 -40.23
C GLU A 809 -11.38 -7.26 -41.14
N ALA A 810 -11.75 -7.32 -42.42
CA ALA A 810 -11.49 -6.24 -43.37
C ALA A 810 -12.81 -5.63 -43.86
N THR A 811 -12.92 -4.30 -43.89
CA THR A 811 -14.12 -3.56 -44.33
C THR A 811 -14.45 -3.77 -45.80
N ASP A 812 -13.44 -4.07 -46.60
CA ASP A 812 -13.52 -4.28 -48.05
C ASP A 812 -13.66 -5.77 -48.42
N GLY A 813 -13.70 -6.66 -47.42
CA GLY A 813 -13.74 -8.11 -47.64
C GLY A 813 -12.42 -8.71 -48.16
N SER A 814 -11.33 -7.96 -48.18
CA SER A 814 -10.01 -8.42 -48.68
C SER A 814 -9.38 -9.52 -47.81
N ALA A 815 -9.85 -9.67 -46.56
CA ALA A 815 -9.40 -10.68 -45.63
C ALA A 815 -10.58 -11.39 -44.97
N VAL A 816 -10.40 -12.68 -44.72
CA VAL A 816 -11.39 -13.51 -44.02
C VAL A 816 -11.51 -13.06 -42.56
N THR A 817 -12.74 -12.89 -42.08
CA THR A 817 -13.01 -12.60 -40.67
C THR A 817 -12.48 -13.72 -39.77
N ASN A 818 -11.78 -13.33 -38.71
CA ASN A 818 -11.13 -14.22 -37.77
C ASN A 818 -11.53 -13.89 -36.33
N TYR A 819 -11.74 -14.92 -35.52
CA TYR A 819 -12.16 -14.85 -34.14
C TYR A 819 -11.19 -15.60 -33.23
N VAL A 820 -10.86 -14.98 -32.10
CA VAL A 820 -10.18 -15.62 -30.97
C VAL A 820 -11.06 -15.48 -29.74
N LYS A 821 -11.30 -16.60 -29.04
CA LYS A 821 -12.03 -16.62 -27.78
C LYS A 821 -11.10 -17.01 -26.64
N THR A 822 -11.17 -16.28 -25.54
CA THR A 822 -10.40 -16.55 -24.33
C THR A 822 -11.32 -16.66 -23.13
N SER A 823 -11.09 -17.65 -22.28
CA SER A 823 -11.78 -17.83 -21.00
C SER A 823 -10.78 -17.78 -19.86
N TYR A 824 -11.24 -17.29 -18.72
CA TYR A 824 -10.44 -17.11 -17.51
C TYR A 824 -11.11 -17.79 -16.32
N ASP A 825 -10.32 -18.22 -15.33
CA ASP A 825 -10.85 -18.61 -14.03
C ASP A 825 -11.06 -17.40 -13.10
N GLY A 826 -11.58 -17.68 -11.90
CA GLY A 826 -11.83 -16.66 -10.87
C GLY A 826 -10.58 -15.95 -10.33
N LEU A 827 -9.38 -16.39 -10.69
CA LEU A 827 -8.12 -15.71 -10.37
C LEU A 827 -7.49 -15.00 -11.59
N GLY A 828 -8.22 -14.93 -12.71
CA GLY A 828 -7.74 -14.26 -13.92
C GLY A 828 -6.74 -15.05 -14.75
N ARG A 829 -6.54 -16.34 -14.47
CA ARG A 829 -5.68 -17.20 -15.28
C ARG A 829 -6.44 -17.68 -16.51
N THR A 830 -5.81 -17.64 -17.67
CA THR A 830 -6.39 -18.20 -18.90
C THR A 830 -6.60 -19.71 -18.76
N THR A 831 -7.85 -20.16 -18.83
CA THR A 831 -8.22 -21.58 -18.82
C THR A 831 -8.45 -22.13 -20.22
N PHE A 832 -8.74 -21.26 -21.18
CA PHE A 832 -8.95 -21.60 -22.58
C PHE A 832 -8.55 -20.42 -23.46
N GLN A 833 -7.90 -20.71 -24.58
CA GLN A 833 -7.70 -19.76 -25.67
C GLN A 833 -7.80 -20.51 -26.98
N SER A 834 -8.74 -20.11 -27.85
CA SER A 834 -8.93 -20.78 -29.12
C SER A 834 -7.79 -20.49 -30.10
N TRP A 835 -7.62 -21.38 -31.08
CA TRP A 835 -6.93 -21.00 -32.31
C TRP A 835 -7.73 -19.89 -33.02
N PRO A 836 -7.07 -19.07 -33.85
CA PRO A 836 -7.79 -18.17 -34.74
C PRO A 836 -8.73 -18.98 -35.66
N SER A 837 -9.98 -18.55 -35.78
CA SER A 837 -11.05 -19.30 -36.46
C SER A 837 -11.95 -18.39 -37.29
N THR A 838 -12.53 -18.93 -38.36
CA THR A 838 -13.58 -18.24 -39.13
C THR A 838 -14.96 -18.35 -38.47
N SER A 839 -15.11 -19.21 -37.45
CA SER A 839 -16.32 -19.34 -36.65
C SER A 839 -16.34 -18.29 -35.54
N ALA A 840 -17.48 -17.61 -35.35
CA ALA A 840 -17.70 -16.67 -34.25
C ALA A 840 -17.73 -17.34 -32.86
N SER A 841 -17.77 -18.67 -32.80
CA SER A 841 -17.71 -19.44 -31.55
C SER A 841 -16.68 -20.56 -31.66
N PRO A 842 -15.37 -20.22 -31.64
CA PRO A 842 -14.33 -21.21 -31.80
C PRO A 842 -14.21 -22.10 -30.57
N VAL A 843 -14.12 -23.42 -30.80
CA VAL A 843 -14.06 -24.46 -29.74
C VAL A 843 -12.73 -25.21 -29.71
N MET A 844 -11.91 -25.11 -30.76
CA MET A 844 -10.59 -25.73 -30.80
C MET A 844 -9.53 -24.79 -30.23
N ALA A 845 -8.73 -25.29 -29.30
CA ALA A 845 -7.71 -24.53 -28.58
C ALA A 845 -6.37 -25.26 -28.54
N SER A 846 -5.31 -24.53 -28.19
CA SER A 846 -4.12 -25.16 -27.65
C SER A 846 -4.41 -25.53 -26.18
N THR A 847 -4.37 -26.80 -25.82
CA THR A 847 -4.23 -27.17 -24.40
C THR A 847 -2.85 -26.70 -23.94
N ARG A 848 -2.78 -25.65 -23.12
CA ARG A 848 -1.63 -25.47 -22.25
C ARG A 848 -1.86 -26.41 -21.06
N PRO A 849 -1.10 -27.51 -20.89
CA PRO A 849 -1.16 -28.25 -19.64
C PRO A 849 -0.81 -27.28 -18.51
N MET A 850 -1.57 -27.31 -17.42
CA MET A 850 -1.18 -26.69 -16.15
C MET A 850 -0.01 -27.45 -15.54
N THR A 851 1.13 -27.48 -16.22
CA THR A 851 2.40 -27.87 -15.63
C THR A 851 3.29 -26.65 -15.75
N ARG A 852 3.41 -25.88 -14.66
CA ARG A 852 4.62 -25.09 -14.45
C ARG A 852 5.77 -26.07 -14.30
N CYS A 853 6.29 -26.60 -15.41
CA CYS A 853 7.69 -26.96 -15.48
C CYS A 853 8.45 -25.64 -15.62
N ARG A 854 8.68 -24.94 -14.50
CA ARG A 854 9.78 -23.98 -14.43
C ARG A 854 11.04 -24.80 -14.21
N GLY A 855 11.64 -25.23 -15.32
CA GLY A 855 12.90 -25.97 -15.33
C GLY A 855 13.96 -25.20 -16.09
N ARG A 856 15.01 -24.84 -15.33
CA ARG A 856 16.30 -24.21 -15.67
C ARG A 856 16.35 -22.69 -15.85
#